data_AF-A0A1G6AWH3-F1
#
_entry.id   AF-A0A1G6AWH3-F1
#
_cell.length_a   1.000
_cell.length_b   1.000
_cell.length_c   1.000
_cell.angle_alpha   90.00
_cell.angle_beta   90.00
_cell.angle_gamma   90.00
#
_symmetry.space_group_name_H-M   'P 1'
#
loop_
_entity.id
_entity.type
_entity.pdbx_description
1 polymer ?
#
loop_
_entity_poly.entity_id
_entity_poly.type
_entity_poly.pdbx_seq_one_letter_code
_entity_poly.pdbx_strand_id
1 'polypeptide(L)'
;MVKRKLYRVLSATAIATMLASSTVPVTVNAEEASEVTAAEDVLEAGSEVSDTAEETKGETKEDDSKASEESKEDKETKEDTKKADKKDSEDKKDSKEDKDSKDKDKEDKSEEDKDSEEDSEEDKDSEKDKDKDLDKDSKKADKKEDKEEDEESEECEITYPMADFNRDYSKGGSWGADVTLKGSAFKIEYSGNYAEKVVGLPSGIKGDKVKAVKVNIKKGDVSGFSVKLRNEGEELKAAYGTNVIENSDGEDFDGIGLMNSSGDAETFTISSITLTLKGEEKDFPKPSQADEVDEKADIEWDIPNLKDYVSSDKGIGKNSYTGAAIMLSEISDKALMDLVEKHFNAVTFGNELKPDALFNYQNDKPSEGMIVEETWTDAKGVTHENMKVPTLNFDRAEKMLEEIKDWNDEHPDDFIKVRGHVLTWHSQTPSWFFKENYDPDGEFVSPEEMTLRHEWFIKNVFEHVFSSEYKDMFYGWDCVNEACSDGTGTYRSASENSNWARIYGTGSEDDAPEYILNAFRYANYYAHEMGQDSLELYYNDYNECSGNKPDAIAGLLSSVKKHESDDVLPTRISGFGMQGHHNMQTPTKQQIIDCGRRYGKIVGKIQVTELDFKCSSDFGGTKDEYSAEYTKEAYRYKDVFDAYKELDEDPDIDVNGMTVWGVIDPNSWLQTSSSVGGGANGRQKQVPLLFDGEYKAKPAYWAFVDPTKLEPAINSITLVQGSGKDAFAHGKKVKIDGTEYSFVPVWSENKLSVKVKAEGATSAKLYVDFAQTMADGAEVKTAEANLDENGECVLEVKADDTLQVSSQIALDVVVTDDEGQHAFNNIRLTQEDGSKYFAKGLCKPFMTIAKGTPKVDGKVDKAWDKVEPVELTITGGTKPHALAGAKLLWDEDNLYVLLCVKDDVLDASADAVHEKDSIEVFIDEDNEKADSFQPDDKQYRINYLNEASFNGTKCLEENCEYAATVTEDGYFVEAAFAWTDITPEVGQTIGLDLQINDGANGGRIGTRTWYDETGNGWSAPRVYGEVTLVEETGAEVSDVNVDISKAKVTRKVQYDSKTRTIQSIEVQYKVTTDEEAAYFGVNKGEYVQLEADKDFTATMLDYHPWLKVGCVKVEGKGVFSGSRLAVVSTRK
;
A
#
# COMPACT_ATOMS: atom_id res chain seq x y z
N MET A 1 61.69 -37.03 16.49
CA MET A 1 62.22 -37.84 17.62
C MET A 1 63.14 -36.98 18.51
N VAL A 2 62.62 -36.28 19.54
CA VAL A 2 63.36 -35.53 20.60
C VAL A 2 64.45 -34.54 20.11
N LYS A 3 65.17 -33.71 20.91
CA LYS A 3 65.19 -33.38 22.36
C LYS A 3 64.96 -31.84 22.50
N ARG A 4 64.41 -31.24 23.58
CA ARG A 4 64.67 -31.32 25.04
C ARG A 4 66.02 -30.70 25.51
N LYS A 5 65.93 -29.56 26.22
CA LYS A 5 66.89 -28.96 27.18
C LYS A 5 68.12 -28.15 26.67
N LEU A 6 68.12 -26.87 27.09
CA LEU A 6 69.18 -26.15 27.83
C LEU A 6 70.52 -25.76 27.12
N TYR A 7 70.74 -24.46 26.88
CA TYR A 7 71.78 -23.66 27.58
C TYR A 7 71.89 -22.16 27.17
N ARG A 8 72.08 -21.27 28.18
CA ARG A 8 72.85 -19.99 28.24
C ARG A 8 72.57 -18.84 27.22
N VAL A 9 72.82 -17.54 27.50
CA VAL A 9 72.77 -16.63 28.69
C VAL A 9 73.41 -15.27 28.31
N LEU A 10 73.10 -14.19 29.07
CA LEU A 10 73.44 -12.74 28.90
C LEU A 10 72.34 -11.95 28.14
N SER A 11 72.00 -10.69 28.45
CA SER A 11 72.34 -9.81 29.60
C SER A 11 71.45 -8.54 29.67
N ALA A 12 71.67 -7.71 30.70
CA ALA A 12 71.37 -6.27 30.79
C ALA A 12 69.93 -5.81 31.19
N THR A 13 69.55 -4.60 30.76
CA THR A 13 68.67 -3.61 31.44
C THR A 13 68.17 -2.58 30.39
N ALA A 14 67.30 -1.57 30.61
CA ALA A 14 66.74 -0.88 31.79
C ALA A 14 65.51 -0.01 31.35
N ILE A 15 64.65 0.62 32.18
CA ILE A 15 64.24 0.49 33.60
C ILE A 15 62.94 1.34 33.80
N ALA A 16 61.98 0.86 34.61
CA ALA A 16 60.82 1.57 35.22
C ALA A 16 59.80 2.30 34.29
N THR A 17 58.45 2.27 34.45
CA THR A 17 57.46 1.83 35.49
C THR A 17 56.08 1.63 34.78
N MET A 18 54.98 0.94 35.18
CA MET A 18 54.35 0.46 36.44
C MET A 18 53.70 1.58 37.31
N LEU A 19 52.48 1.52 37.89
CA LEU A 19 51.52 0.48 38.37
C LEU A 19 50.03 0.99 38.22
N ALA A 20 48.90 0.31 38.53
CA ALA A 20 48.43 -1.11 38.52
C ALA A 20 46.93 -1.20 39.02
N SER A 21 46.40 -2.44 39.20
CA SER A 21 45.24 -2.89 40.04
C SER A 21 43.74 -2.74 39.63
N SER A 22 43.19 -3.85 39.08
CA SER A 22 42.05 -4.70 39.58
C SER A 22 40.55 -4.28 39.69
N THR A 23 39.70 -5.06 38.96
CA THR A 23 38.45 -5.80 39.37
C THR A 23 37.03 -5.19 39.48
N VAL A 24 36.05 -5.97 38.94
CA VAL A 24 34.56 -6.05 39.12
C VAL A 24 33.64 -4.89 38.62
N PRO A 25 32.51 -5.20 37.95
CA PRO A 25 31.31 -4.35 37.86
C PRO A 25 30.07 -4.96 38.58
N VAL A 26 29.40 -4.21 39.45
CA VAL A 26 28.08 -4.56 40.06
C VAL A 26 27.27 -3.28 40.37
N THR A 27 26.26 -3.00 39.53
CA THR A 27 24.94 -2.34 39.76
C THR A 27 24.74 -0.99 40.52
N VAL A 28 23.68 -0.28 40.09
CA VAL A 28 22.80 0.71 40.77
C VAL A 28 23.04 2.22 40.56
N ASN A 29 21.95 2.84 40.10
CA ASN A 29 21.44 4.22 39.96
C ASN A 29 22.15 5.43 40.63
N ALA A 30 22.09 6.56 39.91
CA ALA A 30 21.55 7.87 40.34
C ALA A 30 20.97 8.55 39.06
N GLU A 31 19.81 9.19 38.98
CA GLU A 31 19.07 10.10 39.90
C GLU A 31 19.58 11.56 39.85
N GLU A 32 18.66 12.52 40.05
CA GLU A 32 18.64 13.88 39.47
C GLU A 32 19.60 14.93 40.09
N ALA A 33 19.76 16.09 39.42
CA ALA A 33 19.40 17.43 39.95
C ALA A 33 20.14 18.63 39.30
N SER A 34 19.42 19.37 38.43
CA SER A 34 19.22 20.84 38.39
C SER A 34 20.29 21.90 38.77
N GLU A 35 20.17 23.06 38.08
CA GLU A 35 20.38 24.46 38.52
C GLU A 35 21.64 25.30 38.12
N VAL A 36 21.40 26.23 37.18
CA VAL A 36 21.50 27.72 37.33
C VAL A 36 22.85 28.50 37.24
N THR A 37 22.80 29.62 36.49
CA THR A 37 23.73 30.80 36.40
C THR A 37 25.14 30.64 35.79
N ALA A 38 25.81 31.69 35.29
CA ALA A 38 25.47 32.98 34.62
C ALA A 38 26.77 33.76 34.31
N ALA A 39 26.67 34.87 33.54
CA ALA A 39 27.73 35.88 33.25
C ALA A 39 28.91 35.36 32.40
N GLU A 40 29.16 35.84 31.17
CA GLU A 40 29.55 37.21 30.69
C GLU A 40 31.07 37.42 30.61
N ASP A 41 31.46 38.29 29.65
CA ASP A 41 32.73 39.00 29.48
C ASP A 41 34.05 38.26 29.08
N VAL A 42 34.98 38.84 28.29
CA VAL A 42 34.91 39.90 27.24
C VAL A 42 36.28 40.07 26.52
N LEU A 43 36.28 40.53 25.25
CA LEU A 43 37.42 41.16 24.49
C LEU A 43 38.72 40.29 24.28
N GLU A 44 39.68 40.57 23.38
CA GLU A 44 39.78 41.42 22.17
C GLU A 44 40.90 40.91 21.22
N ALA A 45 40.91 41.41 19.97
CA ALA A 45 42.03 41.65 19.02
C ALA A 45 43.33 40.77 19.03
N GLY A 46 43.93 40.38 17.89
CA GLY A 46 43.63 40.64 16.47
C GLY A 46 44.89 41.03 15.64
N SER A 47 44.79 40.95 14.30
CA SER A 47 45.73 41.52 13.29
C SER A 47 47.19 40.94 13.25
N GLU A 48 47.98 40.85 12.16
CA GLU A 48 48.02 41.47 10.82
C GLU A 48 48.70 40.52 9.75
N VAL A 49 48.34 40.63 8.45
CA VAL A 49 49.17 41.00 7.23
C VAL A 49 50.61 40.41 7.10
N SER A 50 51.20 39.96 5.95
CA SER A 50 50.90 39.84 4.49
C SER A 50 51.92 38.96 3.71
N ASP A 51 51.55 38.50 2.50
CA ASP A 51 52.28 38.39 1.20
C ASP A 51 53.80 38.10 1.07
N THR A 52 54.21 37.22 0.10
CA THR A 52 54.96 37.57 -1.17
C THR A 52 55.46 36.34 -2.00
N ALA A 53 55.93 36.57 -3.25
CA ALA A 53 56.62 35.63 -4.19
C ALA A 53 58.18 35.83 -4.18
N GLU A 54 59.09 35.28 -5.00
CA GLU A 54 59.21 34.73 -6.39
C GLU A 54 60.44 33.74 -6.45
N GLU A 55 60.85 33.03 -7.53
CA GLU A 55 60.25 32.23 -8.64
C GLU A 55 61.42 31.62 -9.49
N THR A 56 61.16 30.59 -10.31
CA THR A 56 61.89 30.09 -11.51
C THR A 56 62.92 28.94 -11.43
N LYS A 57 62.81 28.03 -12.43
CA LYS A 57 63.82 27.16 -13.12
C LYS A 57 64.37 25.88 -12.42
N GLY A 58 64.68 24.79 -13.16
CA GLY A 58 64.45 24.51 -14.59
C GLY A 58 65.28 23.32 -15.16
N GLU A 59 65.00 22.92 -16.42
CA GLU A 59 65.73 21.94 -17.28
C GLU A 59 65.65 20.44 -16.86
N THR A 60 65.67 19.38 -17.72
CA THR A 60 65.97 19.24 -19.18
C THR A 60 65.30 17.99 -19.85
N LYS A 61 65.06 18.08 -21.17
CA LYS A 61 65.17 17.10 -22.33
C LYS A 61 65.81 15.70 -22.11
N GLU A 62 65.75 14.64 -22.95
CA GLU A 62 65.16 14.21 -24.27
C GLU A 62 65.56 12.70 -24.48
N ASP A 63 65.02 11.81 -25.36
CA ASP A 63 63.71 11.66 -26.06
C ASP A 63 63.64 10.27 -26.80
N ASP A 64 62.62 10.06 -27.67
CA ASP A 64 62.54 9.07 -28.78
C ASP A 64 62.34 7.56 -28.46
N SER A 65 62.13 6.71 -29.50
CA SER A 65 60.83 6.17 -29.97
C SER A 65 61.03 4.88 -30.81
N LYS A 66 59.93 4.27 -31.33
CA LYS A 66 59.87 3.25 -32.44
C LYS A 66 60.42 1.82 -32.15
N ALA A 67 60.02 0.75 -32.85
CA ALA A 67 59.01 0.51 -33.91
C ALA A 67 58.55 -0.98 -33.96
N SER A 68 57.69 -1.31 -34.94
CA SER A 68 57.26 -2.65 -35.41
C SER A 68 58.43 -3.46 -36.06
N GLU A 69 58.31 -4.68 -36.65
CA GLU A 69 57.20 -5.30 -37.41
C GLU A 69 57.39 -6.82 -37.71
N GLU A 70 56.28 -7.49 -38.04
CA GLU A 70 56.08 -8.68 -38.92
C GLU A 70 56.81 -10.07 -38.81
N SER A 71 55.95 -11.12 -38.72
CA SER A 71 55.84 -12.30 -39.62
C SER A 71 56.39 -13.72 -39.27
N LYS A 72 55.48 -14.72 -39.37
CA LYS A 72 55.51 -16.07 -40.03
C LYS A 72 56.75 -17.01 -39.88
N GLU A 73 56.68 -18.34 -39.77
CA GLU A 73 55.61 -19.39 -39.79
C GLU A 73 56.11 -20.62 -38.91
N ASP A 74 55.78 -21.94 -38.96
CA ASP A 74 55.14 -22.82 -39.95
C ASP A 74 54.64 -24.22 -39.42
N LYS A 75 53.79 -24.92 -40.21
CA LYS A 75 53.47 -26.38 -40.43
C LYS A 75 53.77 -27.47 -39.35
N GLU A 76 52.82 -28.32 -38.88
CA GLU A 76 52.10 -29.54 -39.45
C GLU A 76 52.42 -30.81 -38.60
N THR A 77 51.71 -31.95 -38.54
CA THR A 77 50.73 -32.72 -39.38
C THR A 77 49.58 -33.35 -38.53
N LYS A 78 48.30 -33.50 -38.96
CA LYS A 78 47.61 -34.52 -39.84
C LYS A 78 47.59 -36.00 -39.36
N GLU A 79 46.69 -36.94 -39.76
CA GLU A 79 45.51 -37.06 -40.69
C GLU A 79 44.33 -37.82 -39.96
N ASP A 80 43.08 -38.03 -40.44
CA ASP A 80 42.31 -37.66 -41.66
C ASP A 80 40.98 -36.92 -41.28
N THR A 81 39.72 -37.43 -41.17
CA THR A 81 39.09 -38.74 -41.50
C THR A 81 37.67 -38.58 -42.13
N LYS A 82 37.62 -38.22 -43.42
CA LYS A 82 36.55 -38.45 -44.44
C LYS A 82 35.03 -38.45 -44.11
N LYS A 83 34.33 -37.51 -44.80
CA LYS A 83 33.15 -37.68 -45.69
C LYS A 83 32.03 -38.71 -45.41
N ALA A 84 30.77 -38.26 -45.54
CA ALA A 84 29.79 -38.82 -46.48
C ALA A 84 28.68 -37.83 -46.87
N ASP A 85 28.42 -37.66 -48.18
CA ASP A 85 27.16 -37.09 -48.68
C ASP A 85 26.07 -38.17 -48.77
N LYS A 86 24.79 -37.83 -48.52
CA LYS A 86 23.63 -38.10 -49.41
C LYS A 86 22.25 -38.04 -48.72
N LYS A 87 21.32 -37.39 -49.44
CA LYS A 87 19.89 -37.78 -49.61
C LYS A 87 18.98 -37.77 -48.36
N ASP A 88 17.64 -37.73 -48.51
CA ASP A 88 16.83 -37.78 -49.74
C ASP A 88 15.84 -36.61 -49.87
N SER A 89 15.26 -36.44 -51.05
CA SER A 89 14.23 -35.46 -51.37
C SER A 89 12.91 -36.15 -51.70
N GLU A 90 11.78 -35.42 -51.57
CA GLU A 90 10.44 -35.86 -51.99
C GLU A 90 9.89 -37.02 -51.08
N ASP A 91 8.58 -37.31 -51.01
CA ASP A 91 7.44 -36.80 -51.77
C ASP A 91 6.11 -37.03 -51.01
N LYS A 92 5.04 -36.31 -51.43
CA LYS A 92 3.60 -36.57 -51.16
C LYS A 92 3.14 -36.49 -49.68
N LYS A 93 2.05 -35.81 -49.29
CA LYS A 93 0.74 -35.47 -49.92
C LYS A 93 -0.22 -36.66 -50.03
N ASP A 94 -1.50 -36.38 -49.81
CA ASP A 94 -2.65 -37.29 -49.94
C ASP A 94 -2.68 -38.43 -48.89
N SER A 95 -3.82 -38.94 -48.41
CA SER A 95 -5.20 -38.41 -48.36
C SER A 95 -6.06 -39.38 -47.52
N LYS A 96 -7.35 -39.06 -47.35
CA LYS A 96 -8.47 -40.02 -47.29
C LYS A 96 -8.61 -40.97 -46.07
N GLU A 97 -9.81 -40.90 -45.47
CA GLU A 97 -10.76 -42.03 -45.30
C GLU A 97 -10.41 -43.12 -44.25
N ASP A 98 -11.37 -43.73 -43.54
CA ASP A 98 -12.85 -43.62 -43.60
C ASP A 98 -13.51 -44.29 -42.38
N LYS A 99 -14.79 -43.93 -42.11
CA LYS A 99 -15.88 -44.83 -41.64
C LYS A 99 -15.79 -45.51 -40.25
N ASP A 100 -16.89 -45.93 -39.62
CA ASP A 100 -18.32 -45.82 -39.97
C ASP A 100 -19.25 -45.86 -38.74
N SER A 101 -20.56 -45.71 -39.01
CA SER A 101 -21.72 -46.16 -38.21
C SER A 101 -22.12 -45.31 -36.98
N LYS A 102 -23.41 -45.02 -36.74
CA LYS A 102 -24.71 -45.36 -37.39
C LYS A 102 -25.83 -44.49 -36.75
N ASP A 103 -27.07 -44.35 -37.23
CA ASP A 103 -27.81 -44.82 -38.42
C ASP A 103 -29.02 -43.86 -38.63
N LYS A 104 -29.33 -43.42 -39.87
CA LYS A 104 -30.67 -43.09 -40.46
C LYS A 104 -31.64 -42.12 -39.73
N ASP A 105 -32.48 -41.30 -40.39
CA ASP A 105 -32.95 -41.11 -41.78
C ASP A 105 -33.56 -39.66 -41.84
N LYS A 106 -34.01 -38.99 -42.93
CA LYS A 106 -34.36 -39.35 -44.33
C LYS A 106 -34.51 -38.09 -45.22
N GLU A 107 -34.66 -38.31 -46.54
CA GLU A 107 -35.54 -37.64 -47.55
C GLU A 107 -36.06 -36.19 -47.38
N ASP A 108 -36.06 -35.31 -48.42
CA ASP A 108 -35.59 -35.43 -49.82
C ASP A 108 -35.59 -34.07 -50.58
N LYS A 109 -34.69 -33.88 -51.58
CA LYS A 109 -34.74 -32.95 -52.75
C LYS A 109 -34.80 -31.40 -52.56
N SER A 110 -34.26 -30.56 -53.46
CA SER A 110 -33.25 -30.71 -54.54
C SER A 110 -32.97 -29.38 -55.27
N GLU A 111 -31.70 -29.16 -55.71
CA GLU A 111 -31.27 -28.49 -56.97
C GLU A 111 -31.63 -26.97 -57.14
N GLU A 112 -30.90 -26.12 -57.88
CA GLU A 112 -29.67 -26.28 -58.70
C GLU A 112 -28.89 -24.93 -58.84
N ASP A 113 -27.55 -25.01 -58.94
CA ASP A 113 -26.62 -24.26 -59.83
C ASP A 113 -26.62 -22.71 -60.07
N LYS A 114 -25.42 -22.12 -59.82
CA LYS A 114 -24.52 -21.37 -60.76
C LYS A 114 -24.44 -19.82 -60.92
N ASP A 115 -23.19 -19.36 -60.77
CA ASP A 115 -22.33 -18.52 -61.65
C ASP A 115 -22.51 -16.99 -61.90
N SER A 116 -21.33 -16.33 -61.94
CA SER A 116 -20.85 -15.23 -62.83
C SER A 116 -21.10 -13.71 -62.56
N GLU A 117 -19.96 -13.02 -62.34
CA GLU A 117 -19.40 -11.85 -63.08
C GLU A 117 -19.98 -10.40 -63.01
N GLU A 118 -19.06 -9.47 -62.65
CA GLU A 118 -18.73 -8.13 -63.18
C GLU A 118 -19.69 -6.89 -63.17
N ASP A 119 -19.20 -5.84 -62.47
CA ASP A 119 -19.06 -4.41 -62.85
C ASP A 119 -20.21 -3.38 -63.08
N SER A 120 -19.90 -2.17 -62.55
CA SER A 120 -20.08 -0.80 -63.13
C SER A 120 -21.25 0.15 -62.74
N GLU A 121 -20.83 1.30 -62.16
CA GLU A 121 -21.16 2.73 -62.47
C GLU A 121 -22.56 3.38 -62.31
N GLU A 122 -22.63 4.27 -61.29
CA GLU A 122 -23.03 5.71 -61.27
C GLU A 122 -24.48 6.28 -61.53
N ASP A 123 -24.67 7.45 -60.89
CA ASP A 123 -25.50 8.64 -61.21
C ASP A 123 -27.00 8.84 -60.84
N LYS A 124 -27.21 9.39 -59.62
CA LYS A 124 -27.64 10.78 -59.27
C LYS A 124 -29.02 11.40 -59.65
N ASP A 125 -29.55 12.18 -58.69
CA ASP A 125 -30.28 13.48 -58.79
C ASP A 125 -31.74 13.53 -59.37
N SER A 126 -32.65 14.47 -59.01
CA SER A 126 -32.70 15.55 -57.97
C SER A 126 -34.12 16.18 -57.77
N GLU A 127 -34.32 17.00 -56.70
CA GLU A 127 -35.32 18.12 -56.54
C GLU A 127 -36.87 17.83 -56.49
N LYS A 128 -37.79 18.58 -55.81
CA LYS A 128 -37.78 19.61 -54.71
C LYS A 128 -39.21 19.93 -54.15
N ASP A 129 -39.28 20.65 -53.01
CA ASP A 129 -40.32 21.61 -52.49
C ASP A 129 -41.76 21.20 -52.00
N LYS A 130 -41.93 21.18 -50.65
CA LYS A 130 -42.82 22.04 -49.77
C LYS A 130 -44.38 21.99 -49.66
N ASP A 131 -44.84 21.55 -48.46
CA ASP A 131 -45.52 22.33 -47.36
C ASP A 131 -47.10 22.41 -47.21
N LYS A 132 -47.61 22.17 -45.96
CA LYS A 132 -48.95 22.46 -45.30
C LYS A 132 -50.18 21.50 -45.50
N ASP A 133 -51.20 21.35 -44.63
CA ASP A 133 -51.81 22.12 -43.48
C ASP A 133 -52.39 21.21 -42.31
N LEU A 134 -53.45 21.59 -41.51
CA LEU A 134 -53.95 20.98 -40.22
C LEU A 134 -55.52 20.98 -39.97
N ASP A 135 -55.99 20.29 -38.88
CA ASP A 135 -57.24 20.42 -38.04
C ASP A 135 -58.55 19.57 -38.32
N LYS A 136 -59.45 19.44 -37.30
CA LYS A 136 -59.89 18.14 -36.65
C LYS A 136 -61.42 17.78 -36.49
N ASP A 137 -61.71 16.47 -36.18
CA ASP A 137 -62.57 15.94 -35.05
C ASP A 137 -63.96 15.19 -35.22
N SER A 138 -63.92 13.84 -35.26
CA SER A 138 -64.74 12.73 -34.62
C SER A 138 -66.29 12.41 -34.73
N LYS A 139 -66.55 11.09 -35.01
CA LYS A 139 -67.58 10.12 -34.47
C LYS A 139 -69.09 10.12 -34.86
N LYS A 140 -69.54 9.10 -35.63
CA LYS A 140 -70.45 7.97 -35.21
C LYS A 140 -70.66 6.89 -36.31
N ALA A 141 -71.38 5.80 -36.04
CA ALA A 141 -71.42 4.58 -36.90
C ALA A 141 -72.82 3.96 -37.12
N ASP A 142 -73.02 3.33 -38.30
CA ASP A 142 -73.75 2.05 -38.50
C ASP A 142 -73.40 1.44 -39.90
N LYS A 143 -73.65 0.15 -40.15
CA LYS A 143 -73.08 -0.58 -41.32
C LYS A 143 -74.01 -0.80 -42.52
N LYS A 144 -73.66 -0.27 -43.71
CA LYS A 144 -74.06 -0.82 -45.03
C LYS A 144 -73.17 -0.33 -46.19
N GLU A 145 -73.20 -1.04 -47.31
CA GLU A 145 -72.34 -0.82 -48.49
C GLU A 145 -72.79 0.37 -49.34
N ASP A 146 -71.96 1.41 -49.44
CA ASP A 146 -71.54 2.07 -50.69
C ASP A 146 -70.33 2.99 -50.39
N LYS A 147 -69.79 3.69 -51.41
CA LYS A 147 -68.52 4.46 -51.37
C LYS A 147 -68.49 5.65 -50.38
N GLU A 148 -67.33 5.85 -49.75
CA GLU A 148 -66.69 7.11 -49.31
C GLU A 148 -65.21 6.73 -49.05
N GLU A 149 -64.21 7.30 -49.75
CA GLU A 149 -63.45 8.52 -49.40
C GLU A 149 -62.61 8.35 -48.12
N ASP A 150 -61.33 7.99 -48.30
CA ASP A 150 -60.34 7.85 -47.21
C ASP A 150 -59.81 9.24 -46.78
N GLU A 151 -60.12 9.63 -45.54
CA GLU A 151 -59.66 10.89 -44.93
C GLU A 151 -58.20 10.79 -44.44
N GLU A 152 -57.39 11.83 -44.68
CA GLU A 152 -56.06 11.95 -44.06
C GLU A 152 -56.22 12.18 -42.55
N SER A 153 -55.80 11.20 -41.73
CA SER A 153 -55.81 11.35 -40.28
C SER A 153 -54.68 12.25 -39.82
N GLU A 154 -54.98 13.34 -39.11
CA GLU A 154 -53.96 14.20 -38.49
C GLU A 154 -52.99 13.43 -37.60
N GLU A 155 -51.77 13.94 -37.52
CA GLU A 155 -50.72 13.46 -36.64
C GLU A 155 -50.07 14.63 -35.89
N CYS A 156 -49.64 14.38 -34.66
CA CYS A 156 -48.83 15.32 -33.89
C CYS A 156 -47.63 14.61 -33.24
N GLU A 157 -46.49 15.29 -33.21
CA GLU A 157 -45.34 14.86 -32.40
C GLU A 157 -45.39 15.53 -31.04
N ILE A 158 -45.31 14.74 -29.97
CA ILE A 158 -45.23 15.25 -28.60
C ILE A 158 -44.01 14.64 -27.90
N THR A 159 -43.13 15.49 -27.38
CA THR A 159 -41.95 15.08 -26.63
C THR A 159 -42.25 15.08 -25.14
N TYR A 160 -42.17 13.90 -24.52
CA TYR A 160 -42.41 13.69 -23.10
C TYR A 160 -41.06 13.49 -22.38
N PRO A 161 -40.77 14.19 -21.25
CA PRO A 161 -39.60 13.91 -20.42
C PRO A 161 -39.69 12.49 -19.83
N MET A 162 -38.56 11.88 -19.47
CA MET A 162 -38.56 10.51 -18.93
C MET A 162 -39.39 10.35 -17.63
N ALA A 163 -39.58 11.44 -16.89
CA ALA A 163 -40.45 11.50 -15.71
C ALA A 163 -41.95 11.22 -16.00
N ASP A 164 -42.42 11.43 -17.24
CA ASP A 164 -43.81 11.14 -17.62
C ASP A 164 -44.04 9.65 -17.97
N PHE A 165 -42.97 8.88 -18.19
CA PHE A 165 -43.04 7.44 -18.45
C PHE A 165 -43.00 6.64 -17.16
N ASN A 166 -43.75 5.54 -17.12
CA ASN A 166 -43.75 4.65 -15.95
C ASN A 166 -42.45 3.84 -15.89
N ARG A 167 -41.43 4.38 -15.19
CA ARG A 167 -40.16 3.70 -14.88
C ARG A 167 -40.38 2.31 -14.27
N ASP A 168 -41.41 2.15 -13.44
CA ASP A 168 -41.66 0.97 -12.63
C ASP A 168 -42.66 0.03 -13.34
N TYR A 169 -42.37 -0.21 -14.63
CA TYR A 169 -43.12 -1.11 -15.51
C TYR A 169 -43.07 -2.56 -15.02
N SER A 170 -44.10 -2.96 -14.28
CA SER A 170 -44.14 -4.18 -13.48
C SER A 170 -44.56 -5.45 -14.23
N LYS A 171 -44.68 -5.38 -15.57
CA LYS A 171 -45.09 -6.52 -16.42
C LYS A 171 -43.92 -7.41 -16.86
N GLY A 172 -42.67 -6.95 -16.70
CA GLY A 172 -41.46 -7.68 -17.09
C GLY A 172 -40.73 -7.04 -18.27
N GLY A 173 -39.89 -7.83 -18.94
CA GLY A 173 -39.09 -7.37 -20.09
C GLY A 173 -37.88 -6.49 -19.74
N SER A 174 -37.64 -6.15 -18.47
CA SER A 174 -36.39 -5.48 -18.03
C SER A 174 -35.42 -6.47 -17.41
N TRP A 175 -34.13 -6.42 -17.76
CA TRP A 175 -33.05 -7.18 -17.13
C TRP A 175 -31.67 -6.53 -17.38
N GLY A 176 -30.75 -6.66 -16.42
CA GLY A 176 -29.36 -6.21 -16.56
C GLY A 176 -29.17 -4.71 -16.76
N ALA A 177 -30.17 -3.89 -16.41
CA ALA A 177 -30.19 -2.45 -16.68
C ALA A 177 -30.65 -1.68 -15.43
N ASP A 178 -29.70 -1.02 -14.76
CA ASP A 178 -29.95 -0.20 -13.58
C ASP A 178 -30.21 1.26 -13.97
N VAL A 179 -31.20 1.90 -13.32
CA VAL A 179 -31.70 3.22 -13.71
C VAL A 179 -31.58 4.22 -12.57
N THR A 180 -30.72 5.21 -12.75
CA THR A 180 -30.62 6.39 -11.88
C THR A 180 -31.33 7.57 -12.55
N LEU A 181 -32.24 8.25 -11.85
CA LEU A 181 -32.73 9.55 -12.34
C LEU A 181 -31.66 10.62 -12.08
N LYS A 182 -31.50 11.54 -13.04
CA LYS A 182 -30.86 12.85 -12.82
C LYS A 182 -31.79 13.91 -13.39
N GLY A 183 -32.39 14.71 -12.51
CA GLY A 183 -33.51 15.59 -12.86
C GLY A 183 -34.65 14.81 -13.52
N SER A 184 -35.11 15.29 -14.68
CA SER A 184 -36.15 14.65 -15.50
C SER A 184 -35.64 13.56 -16.47
N ALA A 185 -34.34 13.27 -16.46
CA ALA A 185 -33.67 12.33 -17.36
C ALA A 185 -33.30 11.00 -16.67
N PHE A 186 -33.18 9.92 -17.44
CA PHE A 186 -32.71 8.61 -16.96
C PHE A 186 -31.26 8.38 -17.40
N LYS A 187 -30.36 8.11 -16.45
CA LYS A 187 -29.10 7.42 -16.70
C LYS A 187 -29.36 5.92 -16.56
N ILE A 188 -29.12 5.15 -17.62
CA ILE A 188 -29.28 3.70 -17.64
C ILE A 188 -27.91 3.06 -17.82
N GLU A 189 -27.51 2.24 -16.85
CA GLU A 189 -26.26 1.50 -16.84
C GLU A 189 -26.58 0.04 -17.18
N TYR A 190 -26.04 -0.44 -18.30
CA TYR A 190 -26.33 -1.77 -18.84
C TYR A 190 -25.16 -2.72 -18.57
N SER A 191 -25.45 -3.87 -17.94
CA SER A 191 -24.45 -4.86 -17.51
C SER A 191 -23.82 -5.67 -18.65
N GLY A 192 -24.13 -5.35 -19.90
CA GLY A 192 -23.65 -6.05 -21.10
C GLY A 192 -24.60 -5.93 -22.28
N ASN A 193 -24.25 -6.61 -23.38
CA ASN A 193 -25.06 -6.67 -24.59
C ASN A 193 -26.45 -7.29 -24.34
N TYR A 194 -27.46 -6.76 -25.04
CA TYR A 194 -28.87 -7.14 -24.91
C TYR A 194 -29.44 -7.00 -23.49
N ALA A 195 -28.82 -6.25 -22.58
CA ALA A 195 -29.52 -5.77 -21.39
C ALA A 195 -30.59 -4.75 -21.82
N GLU A 196 -31.75 -4.78 -21.14
CA GLU A 196 -32.94 -4.00 -21.54
C GLU A 196 -33.62 -3.38 -20.32
N LYS A 197 -34.04 -2.12 -20.46
CA LYS A 197 -34.95 -1.45 -19.54
C LYS A 197 -36.26 -1.13 -20.27
N VAL A 198 -37.38 -1.64 -19.75
CA VAL A 198 -38.71 -1.26 -20.25
C VAL A 198 -39.29 -0.14 -19.39
N VAL A 199 -39.90 0.84 -20.04
CA VAL A 199 -40.65 1.94 -19.44
C VAL A 199 -42.08 1.93 -19.96
N GLY A 200 -43.07 2.09 -19.09
CA GLY A 200 -44.48 2.14 -19.50
C GLY A 200 -44.87 3.47 -20.14
N LEU A 201 -45.83 3.45 -21.07
CA LEU A 201 -46.33 4.66 -21.73
C LEU A 201 -46.87 5.71 -20.74
N PRO A 202 -46.85 7.01 -21.09
CA PRO A 202 -47.39 8.08 -20.24
C PRO A 202 -48.89 7.92 -19.98
N SER A 203 -49.32 8.32 -18.78
CA SER A 203 -50.68 8.11 -18.30
C SER A 203 -51.72 8.82 -19.18
N GLY A 204 -52.53 8.02 -19.90
CA GLY A 204 -53.54 8.49 -20.86
C GLY A 204 -53.22 8.20 -22.33
N ILE A 205 -51.98 7.80 -22.64
CA ILE A 205 -51.56 7.35 -23.98
C ILE A 205 -51.82 5.84 -24.13
N LYS A 206 -51.98 5.38 -25.37
CA LYS A 206 -52.16 3.98 -25.77
C LYS A 206 -51.26 3.67 -26.96
N GLY A 207 -50.68 2.48 -27.03
CA GLY A 207 -49.82 2.07 -28.14
C GLY A 207 -50.54 2.11 -29.49
N ASP A 208 -51.83 1.78 -29.52
CA ASP A 208 -52.66 1.83 -30.75
C ASP A 208 -52.76 3.26 -31.36
N LYS A 209 -52.45 4.31 -30.58
CA LYS A 209 -52.36 5.71 -31.04
C LYS A 209 -50.96 6.16 -31.41
N VAL A 210 -49.90 5.46 -31.04
CA VAL A 210 -48.53 5.80 -31.44
C VAL A 210 -48.28 5.30 -32.87
N LYS A 211 -47.79 6.17 -33.77
CA LYS A 211 -47.22 5.81 -35.09
C LYS A 211 -45.71 5.59 -35.02
N ALA A 212 -44.98 6.35 -34.23
CA ALA A 212 -43.54 6.18 -34.06
C ALA A 212 -43.07 6.59 -32.65
N VAL A 213 -41.99 5.98 -32.21
CA VAL A 213 -41.29 6.27 -30.95
C VAL A 213 -39.85 6.66 -31.29
N LYS A 214 -39.41 7.83 -30.80
CA LYS A 214 -38.03 8.32 -30.93
C LYS A 214 -37.46 8.63 -29.55
N VAL A 215 -36.37 7.96 -29.19
CA VAL A 215 -35.69 8.09 -27.90
C VAL A 215 -34.61 9.16 -27.99
N ASN A 216 -34.71 10.23 -27.20
CA ASN A 216 -33.76 11.35 -27.27
C ASN A 216 -32.60 11.12 -26.31
N ILE A 217 -31.50 10.58 -26.85
CA ILE A 217 -30.27 10.25 -26.14
C ILE A 217 -29.39 11.52 -25.99
N LYS A 218 -28.98 11.83 -24.75
CA LYS A 218 -28.06 12.91 -24.38
C LYS A 218 -26.60 12.43 -24.27
N LYS A 219 -26.36 11.13 -24.03
CA LYS A 219 -25.02 10.49 -24.00
C LYS A 219 -25.12 8.97 -24.28
N GLY A 220 -24.13 8.40 -24.95
CA GLY A 220 -24.09 7.00 -25.46
C GLY A 220 -24.20 6.97 -26.99
N ASP A 221 -23.63 5.96 -27.66
CA ASP A 221 -23.67 5.87 -29.13
C ASP A 221 -25.00 5.26 -29.63
N VAL A 222 -25.72 6.00 -30.48
CA VAL A 222 -26.97 5.56 -31.10
C VAL A 222 -26.79 4.25 -31.89
N SER A 223 -25.60 4.01 -32.47
CA SER A 223 -25.30 2.77 -33.19
C SER A 223 -25.32 1.53 -32.27
N GLY A 224 -25.03 1.74 -30.98
CA GLY A 224 -25.07 0.74 -29.90
C GLY A 224 -26.43 0.61 -29.21
N PHE A 225 -27.47 1.31 -29.67
CA PHE A 225 -28.78 1.36 -29.00
C PHE A 225 -29.89 0.70 -29.82
N SER A 226 -30.90 0.16 -29.14
CA SER A 226 -32.06 -0.47 -29.78
C SER A 226 -33.36 -0.13 -29.05
N VAL A 227 -34.46 0.04 -29.81
CA VAL A 227 -35.78 0.39 -29.27
C VAL A 227 -36.80 -0.69 -29.61
N LYS A 228 -37.71 -0.99 -28.66
CA LYS A 228 -38.74 -2.02 -28.81
C LYS A 228 -40.12 -1.55 -28.37
N LEU A 229 -41.16 -2.19 -28.92
CA LEU A 229 -42.54 -2.08 -28.44
C LEU A 229 -42.89 -3.32 -27.63
N ARG A 230 -43.40 -3.12 -26.41
CA ARG A 230 -43.72 -4.17 -25.41
C ARG A 230 -45.19 -4.11 -25.03
N ASN A 231 -45.85 -5.27 -24.92
CA ASN A 231 -47.21 -5.37 -24.38
C ASN A 231 -47.28 -6.49 -23.33
N GLU A 232 -47.72 -6.13 -22.12
CA GLU A 232 -47.68 -6.99 -20.92
C GLU A 232 -46.31 -7.68 -20.69
N GLY A 233 -45.22 -7.04 -21.12
CA GLY A 233 -43.84 -7.55 -21.04
C GLY A 233 -43.36 -8.37 -22.25
N GLU A 234 -44.28 -8.87 -23.10
CA GLU A 234 -43.91 -9.56 -24.34
C GLU A 234 -43.43 -8.57 -25.41
N GLU A 235 -42.51 -9.01 -26.28
CA GLU A 235 -41.93 -8.20 -27.34
C GLU A 235 -42.79 -8.28 -28.61
N LEU A 236 -43.31 -7.15 -29.08
CA LEU A 236 -44.12 -7.08 -30.31
C LEU A 236 -43.27 -6.72 -31.54
N LYS A 237 -42.36 -5.76 -31.39
CA LYS A 237 -41.54 -5.21 -32.48
C LYS A 237 -40.23 -4.65 -31.93
N ALA A 238 -39.15 -4.78 -32.69
CA ALA A 238 -37.83 -4.27 -32.34
C ALA A 238 -37.17 -3.56 -33.52
N ALA A 239 -36.36 -2.54 -33.23
CA ALA A 239 -35.51 -1.83 -34.16
C ALA A 239 -34.10 -1.73 -33.53
N TYR A 240 -33.10 -2.27 -34.24
CA TYR A 240 -31.74 -2.45 -33.72
C TYR A 240 -30.76 -1.45 -34.33
N GLY A 241 -29.81 -0.95 -33.54
CA GLY A 241 -28.81 0.05 -33.97
C GLY A 241 -29.43 1.40 -34.30
N THR A 242 -30.50 1.78 -33.60
CA THR A 242 -31.29 2.99 -33.82
C THR A 242 -32.06 3.38 -32.56
N ASN A 243 -32.27 4.68 -32.38
CA ASN A 243 -33.13 5.26 -31.35
C ASN A 243 -34.59 5.52 -31.83
N VAL A 244 -34.98 5.00 -33.00
CA VAL A 244 -36.33 5.21 -33.59
C VAL A 244 -36.97 3.88 -34.01
N ILE A 245 -38.28 3.73 -33.73
CA ILE A 245 -39.10 2.58 -34.17
C ILE A 245 -40.48 3.03 -34.65
N GLU A 246 -40.95 2.47 -35.78
CA GLU A 246 -42.26 2.72 -36.36
C GLU A 246 -43.29 1.64 -36.00
N ASN A 247 -44.47 2.06 -35.54
CA ASN A 247 -45.68 1.26 -35.37
C ASN A 247 -46.59 1.38 -36.62
N SER A 248 -46.02 1.12 -37.80
CA SER A 248 -46.71 1.06 -39.11
C SER A 248 -48.00 0.23 -39.08
N ASP A 249 -47.97 -0.85 -38.29
CA ASP A 249 -48.96 -1.92 -38.29
C ASP A 249 -50.11 -1.62 -37.31
N GLY A 250 -49.91 -0.64 -36.42
CA GLY A 250 -50.92 -0.14 -35.48
C GLY A 250 -51.14 -1.02 -34.25
N GLU A 251 -50.13 -1.78 -33.84
CA GLU A 251 -50.16 -2.63 -32.65
C GLU A 251 -50.49 -1.83 -31.38
N ASP A 252 -51.28 -2.42 -30.47
CA ASP A 252 -51.50 -1.85 -29.14
C ASP A 252 -50.42 -2.38 -28.18
N PHE A 253 -49.79 -1.47 -27.45
CA PHE A 253 -48.64 -1.72 -26.60
C PHE A 253 -48.68 -0.82 -25.36
N ASP A 254 -48.09 -1.26 -24.25
CA ASP A 254 -48.12 -0.55 -22.97
C ASP A 254 -46.73 -0.17 -22.43
N GLY A 255 -45.65 -0.68 -23.04
CA GLY A 255 -44.27 -0.32 -22.72
C GLY A 255 -43.36 -0.12 -23.93
N ILE A 256 -42.26 0.60 -23.71
CA ILE A 256 -41.17 0.82 -24.66
C ILE A 256 -39.92 0.18 -24.06
N GLY A 257 -39.30 -0.74 -24.79
CA GLY A 257 -38.00 -1.33 -24.44
C GLY A 257 -36.85 -0.45 -24.91
N LEU A 258 -35.91 -0.20 -24.01
CA LEU A 258 -34.68 0.56 -24.21
C LEU A 258 -33.53 -0.44 -24.00
N MET A 259 -32.82 -0.78 -25.07
CA MET A 259 -31.89 -1.92 -25.09
C MET A 259 -30.48 -1.50 -25.50
N ASN A 260 -29.48 -2.00 -24.77
CA ASN A 260 -28.09 -1.95 -25.19
C ASN A 260 -27.81 -3.01 -26.28
N SER A 261 -27.01 -2.66 -27.27
CA SER A 261 -26.65 -3.50 -28.42
C SER A 261 -25.23 -3.26 -28.94
N SER A 262 -24.37 -2.49 -28.24
CA SER A 262 -22.99 -2.20 -28.68
C SER A 262 -22.02 -3.38 -28.61
N GLY A 263 -22.30 -4.37 -27.75
CA GLY A 263 -21.48 -5.58 -27.59
C GLY A 263 -20.96 -5.81 -26.18
N ASP A 264 -20.71 -4.72 -25.44
CA ASP A 264 -20.16 -4.72 -24.08
C ASP A 264 -21.12 -4.03 -23.09
N ALA A 265 -20.65 -3.73 -21.88
CA ALA A 265 -21.40 -2.92 -20.91
C ALA A 265 -21.28 -1.42 -21.23
N GLU A 266 -22.40 -0.71 -21.30
CA GLU A 266 -22.47 0.71 -21.70
C GLU A 266 -23.44 1.52 -20.83
N THR A 267 -23.26 2.84 -20.79
CA THR A 267 -24.15 3.79 -20.10
C THR A 267 -24.80 4.74 -21.08
N PHE A 268 -26.13 4.77 -21.10
CA PHE A 268 -26.91 5.73 -21.88
C PHE A 268 -27.61 6.74 -20.98
N THR A 269 -27.58 8.02 -21.36
CA THR A 269 -28.40 9.07 -20.73
C THR A 269 -29.51 9.47 -21.69
N ILE A 270 -30.77 9.35 -21.26
CA ILE A 270 -31.96 9.63 -22.07
C ILE A 270 -32.75 10.76 -21.41
N SER A 271 -33.01 11.85 -22.13
CA SER A 271 -33.73 13.02 -21.57
C SER A 271 -35.24 12.92 -21.74
N SER A 272 -35.69 12.36 -22.85
CA SER A 272 -37.09 12.36 -23.27
C SER A 272 -37.34 11.31 -24.35
N ILE A 273 -38.62 11.05 -24.63
CA ILE A 273 -39.06 10.27 -25.78
C ILE A 273 -40.10 11.10 -26.53
N THR A 274 -39.89 11.27 -27.83
CA THR A 274 -40.86 11.86 -28.76
C THR A 274 -41.77 10.76 -29.28
N LEU A 275 -43.09 10.98 -29.17
CA LEU A 275 -44.13 10.09 -29.68
C LEU A 275 -44.85 10.80 -30.83
N THR A 276 -44.83 10.20 -32.02
CA THR A 276 -45.66 10.60 -33.16
C THR A 276 -47.02 9.92 -32.98
N LEU A 277 -48.11 10.68 -32.87
CA LEU A 277 -49.40 10.24 -32.38
C LEU A 277 -50.53 10.47 -33.40
N LYS A 278 -51.45 9.50 -33.52
CA LYS A 278 -52.64 9.53 -34.40
C LYS A 278 -53.73 10.41 -33.79
N GLY A 279 -53.81 11.65 -34.24
CA GLY A 279 -54.62 12.74 -33.68
C GLY A 279 -53.84 14.05 -33.65
N GLU A 280 -54.44 15.08 -33.06
CA GLU A 280 -53.85 16.43 -32.96
C GLU A 280 -53.69 16.82 -31.47
N GLU A 281 -52.67 17.62 -31.16
CA GLU A 281 -52.02 17.74 -29.83
C GLU A 281 -52.98 17.81 -28.63
N LYS A 282 -54.11 18.53 -28.75
CA LYS A 282 -55.04 18.79 -27.64
C LYS A 282 -55.82 17.56 -27.13
N ASP A 283 -55.69 16.39 -27.76
CA ASP A 283 -56.31 15.13 -27.31
C ASP A 283 -55.47 14.37 -26.29
N PHE A 284 -54.16 14.60 -26.29
CA PHE A 284 -53.19 13.83 -25.51
C PHE A 284 -52.88 14.55 -24.18
N PRO A 285 -52.40 13.82 -23.15
CA PRO A 285 -51.89 14.48 -21.96
C PRO A 285 -50.78 15.45 -22.39
N LYS A 286 -50.84 16.70 -21.94
CA LYS A 286 -49.69 17.60 -22.11
C LYS A 286 -48.50 17.00 -21.33
N PRO A 287 -47.28 17.06 -21.87
CA PRO A 287 -46.10 16.76 -21.08
C PRO A 287 -46.13 17.53 -19.76
N SER A 288 -45.55 16.95 -18.71
CA SER A 288 -45.16 17.76 -17.56
C SER A 288 -44.27 18.91 -18.04
N GLN A 289 -44.30 20.03 -17.31
CA GLN A 289 -43.21 20.98 -17.51
C GLN A 289 -41.94 20.23 -17.15
N ALA A 290 -41.04 20.09 -18.11
CA ALA A 290 -39.66 19.78 -17.83
C ALA A 290 -39.10 21.00 -17.07
N ASP A 291 -39.31 21.00 -15.75
CA ASP A 291 -38.45 21.74 -14.86
C ASP A 291 -37.05 21.24 -15.17
N GLU A 292 -36.22 22.09 -15.77
CA GLU A 292 -34.77 21.92 -15.74
C GLU A 292 -34.32 22.18 -14.31
N VAL A 293 -34.69 21.24 -13.42
CA VAL A 293 -33.86 20.83 -12.28
C VAL A 293 -32.65 20.10 -12.87
N ASP A 294 -31.89 20.85 -13.66
CA ASP A 294 -30.44 20.85 -13.56
C ASP A 294 -30.16 21.38 -12.14
N GLU A 295 -30.34 20.50 -11.15
CA GLU A 295 -29.43 20.46 -10.01
C GLU A 295 -28.06 20.19 -10.65
N LYS A 296 -27.47 21.28 -11.13
CA LYS A 296 -26.04 21.37 -11.36
C LYS A 296 -25.40 20.81 -10.11
N ALA A 297 -24.32 20.05 -10.28
CA ALA A 297 -23.43 19.89 -9.16
C ALA A 297 -23.00 21.32 -8.76
N ASP A 298 -23.38 21.69 -7.54
CA ASP A 298 -23.12 23.01 -6.97
C ASP A 298 -22.22 22.79 -5.76
N ILE A 299 -21.31 23.73 -5.53
CA ILE A 299 -20.27 23.56 -4.53
C ILE A 299 -20.80 23.90 -3.13
N GLU A 300 -19.99 23.64 -2.11
CA GLU A 300 -20.36 24.03 -0.73
C GLU A 300 -19.95 25.48 -0.45
N TRP A 301 -20.79 26.43 -0.88
CA TRP A 301 -20.49 27.87 -0.72
C TRP A 301 -20.30 28.31 0.75
N ASP A 302 -21.00 27.68 1.70
CA ASP A 302 -20.99 28.02 3.15
C ASP A 302 -19.90 27.28 3.97
N ILE A 303 -18.76 26.99 3.34
CA ILE A 303 -17.52 26.54 4.03
C ILE A 303 -16.41 27.59 3.90
N PRO A 304 -15.44 27.65 4.83
CA PRO A 304 -14.29 28.55 4.69
C PRO A 304 -13.54 28.28 3.39
N ASN A 305 -12.95 29.31 2.77
CA ASN A 305 -12.09 29.12 1.60
C ASN A 305 -10.74 28.50 2.02
N LEU A 306 -10.09 27.74 1.13
CA LEU A 306 -8.83 27.05 1.46
C LEU A 306 -7.67 28.05 1.51
N LYS A 307 -7.59 28.93 0.51
CA LYS A 307 -6.64 30.06 0.41
C LYS A 307 -6.64 30.95 1.65
N ASP A 308 -7.80 31.25 2.23
CA ASP A 308 -7.93 32.08 3.44
C ASP A 308 -7.29 31.45 4.69
N TYR A 309 -7.00 30.14 4.67
CA TYR A 309 -6.27 29.44 5.73
C TYR A 309 -4.83 29.14 5.32
N VAL A 310 -4.62 28.46 4.20
CA VAL A 310 -3.30 28.00 3.76
C VAL A 310 -2.38 29.19 3.47
N SER A 311 -2.86 30.19 2.73
CA SER A 311 -2.16 31.47 2.48
C SER A 311 -2.31 32.47 3.64
N SER A 312 -2.15 32.04 4.90
CA SER A 312 -2.33 32.89 6.10
C SER A 312 -1.34 32.59 7.23
N ASP A 313 -1.29 33.45 8.25
CA ASP A 313 -0.49 33.26 9.49
C ASP A 313 -0.87 32.01 10.32
N LYS A 314 -1.90 31.26 9.93
CA LYS A 314 -2.29 29.98 10.53
C LYS A 314 -1.90 28.77 9.69
N GLY A 315 -1.70 28.99 8.39
CA GLY A 315 -1.31 27.98 7.42
C GLY A 315 0.19 28.02 7.21
N ILE A 316 0.58 28.11 5.95
CA ILE A 316 1.97 28.17 5.51
C ILE A 316 2.47 29.63 5.53
N GLY A 317 1.69 30.59 5.04
CA GLY A 317 2.07 32.02 5.15
C GLY A 317 1.34 32.93 4.16
N LYS A 318 1.27 34.25 4.44
CA LYS A 318 0.53 35.22 3.58
C LYS A 318 1.07 35.37 2.15
N ASN A 319 2.32 34.99 1.93
CA ASN A 319 3.02 35.01 0.65
C ASN A 319 2.96 33.66 -0.09
N SER A 320 2.34 32.64 0.51
CA SER A 320 2.30 31.29 -0.06
C SER A 320 1.12 31.11 -1.03
N TYR A 321 1.33 30.31 -2.08
CA TYR A 321 0.29 29.96 -3.04
C TYR A 321 -0.50 28.72 -2.60
N THR A 322 -1.82 28.82 -2.63
CA THR A 322 -2.76 27.70 -2.46
C THR A 322 -3.22 27.27 -3.85
N GLY A 323 -2.65 26.17 -4.36
CA GLY A 323 -2.74 25.80 -5.77
C GLY A 323 -3.58 24.55 -6.08
N ALA A 324 -4.13 24.51 -7.30
CA ALA A 324 -4.70 23.29 -7.89
C ALA A 324 -4.13 23.03 -9.30
N ALA A 325 -3.96 21.77 -9.68
CA ALA A 325 -3.76 21.41 -11.08
C ALA A 325 -5.10 21.34 -11.83
N ILE A 326 -5.11 21.84 -13.07
CA ILE A 326 -6.27 21.80 -13.96
C ILE A 326 -5.85 21.46 -15.40
N MET A 327 -6.79 20.94 -16.19
CA MET A 327 -6.64 20.51 -17.58
C MET A 327 -7.63 21.24 -18.50
N LEU A 328 -7.36 21.31 -19.81
CA LEU A 328 -8.27 21.93 -20.78
C LEU A 328 -9.63 21.22 -20.89
N SER A 329 -9.71 19.94 -20.53
CA SER A 329 -10.99 19.21 -20.43
C SER A 329 -11.90 19.71 -19.31
N GLU A 330 -11.34 20.39 -18.31
CA GLU A 330 -12.01 20.73 -17.05
C GLU A 330 -12.55 22.16 -17.02
N ILE A 331 -11.97 23.11 -17.78
CA ILE A 331 -12.41 24.52 -17.75
C ILE A 331 -13.88 24.71 -18.21
N SER A 332 -14.46 23.75 -18.92
CA SER A 332 -15.87 23.77 -19.31
C SER A 332 -16.84 23.25 -18.22
N ASP A 333 -16.32 22.68 -17.14
CA ASP A 333 -17.08 22.25 -15.98
C ASP A 333 -17.16 23.40 -14.96
N LYS A 334 -18.26 24.15 -14.97
CA LYS A 334 -18.44 25.26 -14.05
C LYS A 334 -18.39 24.82 -12.57
N ALA A 335 -18.82 23.61 -12.21
CA ALA A 335 -18.78 23.18 -10.82
C ALA A 335 -17.33 22.97 -10.33
N LEU A 336 -16.44 22.55 -11.22
CA LEU A 336 -15.00 22.47 -10.97
C LEU A 336 -14.37 23.87 -10.92
N MET A 337 -14.73 24.76 -11.84
CA MET A 337 -14.21 26.14 -11.84
C MET A 337 -14.70 26.95 -10.63
N ASP A 338 -15.95 26.78 -10.19
CA ASP A 338 -16.47 27.37 -8.95
C ASP A 338 -15.61 26.93 -7.72
N LEU A 339 -15.13 25.67 -7.69
CA LEU A 339 -14.16 25.23 -6.67
C LEU A 339 -12.80 25.92 -6.81
N VAL A 340 -12.27 26.04 -8.04
CA VAL A 340 -10.99 26.71 -8.32
C VAL A 340 -11.05 28.18 -7.85
N GLU A 341 -12.05 28.91 -8.31
CA GLU A 341 -12.36 30.31 -7.98
C GLU A 341 -12.48 30.52 -6.46
N LYS A 342 -13.33 29.73 -5.78
CA LYS A 342 -13.57 29.88 -4.33
C LYS A 342 -12.37 29.50 -3.47
N HIS A 343 -11.65 28.43 -3.79
CA HIS A 343 -10.70 27.82 -2.86
C HIS A 343 -9.23 28.14 -3.12
N PHE A 344 -8.83 28.46 -4.35
CA PHE A 344 -7.42 28.55 -4.74
C PHE A 344 -7.02 29.94 -5.22
N ASN A 345 -5.73 30.27 -5.14
CA ASN A 345 -5.15 31.52 -5.66
C ASN A 345 -3.96 31.27 -6.61
N ALA A 346 -3.69 30.02 -6.94
CA ALA A 346 -2.80 29.62 -8.01
C ALA A 346 -3.33 28.39 -8.75
N VAL A 347 -2.90 28.21 -9.99
CA VAL A 347 -3.12 26.98 -10.76
C VAL A 347 -1.86 26.53 -11.51
N THR A 348 -1.77 25.23 -11.76
CA THR A 348 -0.79 24.62 -12.70
C THR A 348 -1.56 23.95 -13.83
N PHE A 349 -1.12 24.13 -15.08
CA PHE A 349 -1.73 23.41 -16.21
C PHE A 349 -1.10 22.02 -16.31
N GLY A 350 -1.88 20.98 -16.05
CA GLY A 350 -1.37 19.63 -15.87
C GLY A 350 -0.77 19.01 -17.14
N ASN A 351 -1.09 19.53 -18.34
CA ASN A 351 -0.40 19.14 -19.58
C ASN A 351 -0.12 20.29 -20.57
N GLU A 352 -0.90 21.37 -20.56
CA GLU A 352 -1.04 22.26 -21.72
C GLU A 352 0.17 23.17 -21.99
N LEU A 353 1.12 23.25 -21.05
CA LEU A 353 2.41 23.95 -21.19
C LEU A 353 3.62 23.01 -21.30
N LYS A 354 3.40 21.68 -21.39
CA LYS A 354 4.47 20.68 -21.60
C LYS A 354 4.97 20.68 -23.04
N PRO A 355 6.21 20.22 -23.32
CA PRO A 355 6.78 20.29 -24.66
C PRO A 355 5.97 19.55 -25.73
N ASP A 356 5.42 18.36 -25.45
CA ASP A 356 4.54 17.64 -26.38
C ASP A 356 3.25 18.41 -26.71
N ALA A 357 2.59 18.99 -25.70
CA ALA A 357 1.44 19.86 -25.88
C ALA A 357 1.78 21.11 -26.71
N LEU A 358 2.94 21.73 -26.48
CA LEU A 358 3.41 22.88 -27.27
C LEU A 358 3.85 22.51 -28.69
N PHE A 359 4.27 21.27 -28.91
CA PHE A 359 4.45 20.66 -30.25
C PHE A 359 3.17 20.03 -30.81
N ASN A 360 1.99 20.46 -30.33
CA ASN A 360 0.67 20.06 -30.82
C ASN A 360 0.42 18.54 -30.83
N TYR A 361 0.96 17.84 -29.82
CA TYR A 361 0.93 16.38 -29.63
C TYR A 361 1.37 15.58 -30.86
N GLN A 362 2.25 16.14 -31.70
CA GLN A 362 2.83 15.47 -32.87
C GLN A 362 3.93 14.48 -32.44
N ASN A 363 3.60 13.54 -31.55
CA ASN A 363 4.59 12.79 -30.78
C ASN A 363 5.45 11.83 -31.61
N ASP A 364 4.86 11.23 -32.66
CA ASP A 364 5.56 10.30 -33.56
C ASP A 364 6.56 11.03 -34.47
N LYS A 365 6.14 12.15 -35.08
CA LYS A 365 6.92 12.97 -36.02
C LYS A 365 6.26 14.34 -36.26
N PRO A 366 7.00 15.36 -36.74
CA PRO A 366 6.40 16.62 -37.19
C PRO A 366 5.40 16.43 -38.34
N SER A 367 4.39 17.30 -38.41
CA SER A 367 3.46 17.37 -39.53
C SER A 367 4.03 18.16 -40.73
N GLU A 368 3.44 18.00 -41.92
CA GLU A 368 3.90 18.71 -43.12
C GLU A 368 3.75 20.22 -42.95
N GLY A 369 4.85 20.96 -43.10
CA GLY A 369 4.91 22.41 -42.87
C GLY A 369 5.19 22.85 -41.43
N MET A 370 5.27 21.92 -40.46
CA MET A 370 5.58 22.24 -39.06
C MET A 370 7.04 22.71 -38.87
N ILE A 371 7.98 22.25 -39.69
CA ILE A 371 9.38 22.70 -39.65
C ILE A 371 9.55 23.89 -40.61
N VAL A 372 9.91 25.04 -40.07
CA VAL A 372 10.10 26.32 -40.78
C VAL A 372 11.55 26.79 -40.68
N GLU A 373 11.96 27.76 -41.50
CA GLU A 373 13.27 28.42 -41.42
C GLU A 373 13.11 29.78 -40.72
N GLU A 374 13.78 29.97 -39.58
CA GLU A 374 13.80 31.20 -38.78
C GLU A 374 15.20 31.82 -38.76
N THR A 375 15.30 33.14 -38.57
CA THR A 375 16.56 33.82 -38.25
C THR A 375 16.43 34.51 -36.90
N TRP A 376 17.17 34.03 -35.90
CA TRP A 376 17.12 34.49 -34.51
C TRP A 376 18.53 34.70 -33.95
N THR A 377 18.63 35.35 -32.79
CA THR A 377 19.90 35.62 -32.10
C THR A 377 19.88 34.98 -30.71
N ASP A 378 20.95 34.26 -30.38
CA ASP A 378 21.13 33.59 -29.09
C ASP A 378 21.57 34.55 -27.97
N ALA A 379 21.51 34.09 -26.73
CA ALA A 379 21.90 34.84 -25.53
C ALA A 379 23.40 35.17 -25.46
N LYS A 380 24.22 34.61 -26.37
CA LYS A 380 25.65 34.93 -26.55
C LYS A 380 25.85 35.99 -27.64
N GLY A 381 24.77 36.47 -28.27
CA GLY A 381 24.77 37.51 -29.30
C GLY A 381 25.09 37.01 -30.71
N VAL A 382 25.02 35.70 -30.97
CA VAL A 382 25.25 35.11 -32.30
C VAL A 382 23.91 34.97 -33.03
N THR A 383 23.82 35.53 -34.23
CA THR A 383 22.65 35.39 -35.11
C THR A 383 22.77 34.13 -35.96
N HIS A 384 21.77 33.25 -35.88
CA HIS A 384 21.65 32.00 -36.62
C HIS A 384 20.68 32.20 -37.79
N GLU A 385 21.21 32.34 -39.01
CA GLU A 385 20.40 32.62 -40.21
C GLU A 385 19.79 31.35 -40.82
N ASN A 386 18.46 31.36 -41.03
CA ASN A 386 17.69 30.26 -41.65
C ASN A 386 17.83 28.92 -40.90
N MET A 387 17.88 28.96 -39.57
CA MET A 387 17.84 27.76 -38.74
C MET A 387 16.48 27.07 -38.90
N LYS A 388 16.49 25.76 -39.13
CA LYS A 388 15.26 24.96 -39.15
C LYS A 388 14.76 24.75 -37.73
N VAL A 389 13.50 25.08 -37.48
CA VAL A 389 12.84 24.99 -36.17
C VAL A 389 11.38 24.54 -36.32
N PRO A 390 10.79 23.85 -35.34
CA PRO A 390 9.36 23.53 -35.33
C PRO A 390 8.50 24.77 -35.02
N THR A 391 7.25 24.80 -35.47
CA THR A 391 6.25 25.75 -34.98
C THR A 391 5.66 25.29 -33.64
N LEU A 392 5.61 26.17 -32.65
CA LEU A 392 4.86 25.94 -31.39
C LEU A 392 3.37 26.25 -31.57
N ASN A 393 2.51 25.63 -30.76
CA ASN A 393 1.07 25.83 -30.74
C ASN A 393 0.57 26.02 -29.30
N PHE A 394 0.14 27.24 -28.98
CA PHE A 394 -0.27 27.65 -27.63
C PHE A 394 -1.79 27.61 -27.41
N ASP A 395 -2.58 27.33 -28.46
CA ASP A 395 -4.05 27.40 -28.51
C ASP A 395 -4.79 26.61 -27.42
N ARG A 396 -4.12 25.70 -26.70
CA ARG A 396 -4.64 24.97 -25.54
C ARG A 396 -4.44 25.77 -24.25
N ALA A 397 -3.22 26.22 -24.00
CA ALA A 397 -2.88 27.04 -22.85
C ALA A 397 -3.55 28.43 -22.92
N GLU A 398 -3.62 29.06 -24.10
CA GLU A 398 -4.27 30.35 -24.28
C GLU A 398 -5.75 30.32 -23.87
N LYS A 399 -6.50 29.24 -24.15
CA LYS A 399 -7.91 29.10 -23.72
C LYS A 399 -8.07 29.01 -22.20
N MET A 400 -7.14 28.34 -21.53
CA MET A 400 -7.14 28.25 -20.07
C MET A 400 -6.72 29.59 -19.44
N LEU A 401 -5.76 30.28 -20.05
CA LEU A 401 -5.36 31.63 -19.65
C LEU A 401 -6.47 32.66 -19.88
N GLU A 402 -7.26 32.56 -20.97
CA GLU A 402 -8.41 33.42 -21.26
C GLU A 402 -9.46 33.34 -20.14
N GLU A 403 -9.90 32.12 -19.75
CA GLU A 403 -10.88 31.90 -18.66
C GLU A 403 -10.38 32.47 -17.31
N ILE A 404 -9.13 32.18 -16.93
CA ILE A 404 -8.53 32.66 -15.66
C ILE A 404 -8.32 34.18 -15.70
N LYS A 405 -8.00 34.75 -16.87
CA LYS A 405 -7.83 36.19 -17.05
C LYS A 405 -9.17 36.91 -16.93
N ASP A 406 -10.25 36.37 -17.49
CA ASP A 406 -11.59 36.96 -17.33
C ASP A 406 -12.04 36.94 -15.86
N TRP A 407 -11.79 35.86 -15.12
CA TRP A 407 -11.96 35.85 -13.66
C TRP A 407 -11.15 36.97 -12.97
N ASN A 408 -9.86 37.08 -13.30
CA ASN A 408 -8.93 38.04 -12.69
C ASN A 408 -9.25 39.51 -13.00
N ASP A 409 -9.78 39.81 -14.19
CA ASP A 409 -10.23 41.14 -14.58
C ASP A 409 -11.51 41.55 -13.81
N GLU A 410 -12.40 40.59 -13.49
CA GLU A 410 -13.57 40.83 -12.64
C GLU A 410 -13.23 40.86 -11.13
N HIS A 411 -12.21 40.09 -10.70
CA HIS A 411 -11.84 39.89 -9.29
C HIS A 411 -10.36 40.29 -8.99
N PRO A 412 -9.96 41.56 -9.20
CA PRO A 412 -8.56 41.98 -9.06
C PRO A 412 -8.00 41.95 -7.63
N ASP A 413 -8.86 41.88 -6.61
CA ASP A 413 -8.48 41.69 -5.21
C ASP A 413 -8.35 40.20 -4.80
N ASP A 414 -8.73 39.26 -5.68
CA ASP A 414 -8.71 37.80 -5.48
C ASP A 414 -8.12 37.06 -6.70
N PHE A 415 -6.93 37.51 -7.08
CA PHE A 415 -6.25 37.19 -8.34
C PHE A 415 -5.60 35.79 -8.31
N ILE A 416 -5.97 34.93 -9.26
CA ILE A 416 -5.40 33.59 -9.47
C ILE A 416 -4.13 33.69 -10.33
N LYS A 417 -3.02 33.17 -9.81
CA LYS A 417 -1.72 33.10 -10.49
C LYS A 417 -1.49 31.76 -11.19
N VAL A 418 -0.48 31.69 -12.07
CA VAL A 418 -0.15 30.49 -12.85
C VAL A 418 1.28 30.03 -12.58
N ARG A 419 1.46 28.71 -12.38
CA ARG A 419 2.76 28.02 -12.48
C ARG A 419 2.99 27.57 -13.92
N GLY A 420 4.11 27.97 -14.51
CA GLY A 420 4.56 27.39 -15.77
C GLY A 420 5.15 26.00 -15.56
N HIS A 421 4.63 24.99 -16.24
CA HIS A 421 5.06 23.60 -16.12
C HIS A 421 5.00 22.94 -17.52
N VAL A 422 6.11 22.61 -18.19
CA VAL A 422 7.52 22.62 -17.78
C VAL A 422 8.40 22.91 -19.00
N LEU A 423 9.51 23.64 -18.84
CA LEU A 423 10.43 23.92 -19.97
C LEU A 423 11.26 22.71 -20.41
N THR A 424 11.73 21.89 -19.47
CA THR A 424 12.68 20.80 -19.73
C THR A 424 12.28 19.55 -18.94
N TRP A 425 11.91 18.47 -19.63
CA TRP A 425 11.58 17.20 -18.98
C TRP A 425 12.05 16.02 -19.84
N HIS A 426 12.34 14.88 -19.19
CA HIS A 426 12.75 13.66 -19.88
C HIS A 426 11.55 12.90 -20.49
N SER A 427 10.35 13.07 -19.92
CA SER A 427 9.07 12.62 -20.45
C SER A 427 8.37 13.75 -21.23
N GLN A 428 7.26 13.42 -21.89
CA GLN A 428 6.39 14.35 -22.66
C GLN A 428 7.15 15.37 -23.53
N THR A 429 8.27 14.94 -24.11
CA THR A 429 9.06 15.70 -25.10
C THR A 429 9.28 14.80 -26.32
N PRO A 430 8.69 15.11 -27.48
CA PRO A 430 8.70 14.22 -28.65
C PRO A 430 10.10 13.81 -29.09
N SER A 431 10.31 12.52 -29.37
CA SER A 431 11.67 12.00 -29.55
C SER A 431 12.39 12.58 -30.78
N TRP A 432 11.66 13.03 -31.80
CA TRP A 432 12.21 13.68 -32.99
C TRP A 432 12.85 15.04 -32.71
N PHE A 433 12.50 15.73 -31.60
CA PHE A 433 13.09 17.01 -31.23
C PHE A 433 14.60 16.91 -30.97
N PHE A 434 15.06 15.70 -30.62
CA PHE A 434 16.46 15.34 -30.35
C PHE A 434 17.20 14.77 -31.57
N LYS A 435 16.56 14.72 -32.75
CA LYS A 435 17.07 14.02 -33.93
C LYS A 435 17.46 14.93 -35.09
N GLU A 436 18.42 14.50 -35.89
CA GLU A 436 18.81 15.18 -37.14
C GLU A 436 17.57 15.40 -38.03
N ASN A 437 17.47 16.59 -38.64
CA ASN A 437 16.35 16.99 -39.51
C ASN A 437 14.94 16.93 -38.90
N TYR A 438 14.80 16.67 -37.59
CA TYR A 438 13.53 16.35 -36.91
C TYR A 438 12.86 15.05 -37.43
N ASP A 439 13.68 14.09 -37.88
CA ASP A 439 13.24 12.76 -38.31
C ASP A 439 13.31 11.77 -37.12
N PRO A 440 12.21 11.09 -36.72
CA PRO A 440 12.28 10.10 -35.63
C PRO A 440 13.24 8.93 -35.93
N ASP A 441 13.43 8.56 -37.19
CA ASP A 441 14.35 7.51 -37.63
C ASP A 441 15.80 8.02 -37.79
N GLY A 442 16.04 9.32 -37.59
CA GLY A 442 17.35 9.95 -37.70
C GLY A 442 18.32 9.61 -36.56
N GLU A 443 19.57 10.03 -36.70
CA GLU A 443 20.55 9.99 -35.59
C GLU A 443 20.28 11.11 -34.56
N PHE A 444 20.81 10.97 -33.35
CA PHE A 444 20.75 12.04 -32.35
C PHE A 444 21.65 13.22 -32.75
N VAL A 445 21.17 14.44 -32.56
CA VAL A 445 21.97 15.66 -32.84
C VAL A 445 23.12 15.82 -31.85
N SER A 446 24.10 16.65 -32.21
CA SER A 446 25.22 16.97 -31.31
C SER A 446 24.77 17.85 -30.12
N PRO A 447 25.52 17.89 -29.00
CA PRO A 447 25.23 18.78 -27.87
C PRO A 447 25.13 20.25 -28.26
N GLU A 448 25.91 20.70 -29.25
CA GLU A 448 25.88 22.08 -29.73
C GLU A 448 24.58 22.42 -30.46
N GLU A 449 24.10 21.53 -31.35
CA GLU A 449 22.80 21.73 -32.02
C GLU A 449 21.64 21.60 -31.04
N MET A 450 21.69 20.62 -30.12
CA MET A 450 20.66 20.47 -29.10
C MET A 450 20.58 21.69 -28.18
N THR A 451 21.72 22.31 -27.87
CA THR A 451 21.77 23.52 -27.03
C THR A 451 21.08 24.69 -27.72
N LEU A 452 21.30 24.88 -29.03
CA LEU A 452 20.58 25.90 -29.80
C LEU A 452 19.08 25.61 -29.92
N ARG A 453 18.68 24.34 -30.09
CA ARG A 453 17.26 23.94 -30.12
C ARG A 453 16.57 24.17 -28.77
N HIS A 454 17.25 23.89 -27.66
CA HIS A 454 16.75 24.06 -26.29
C HIS A 454 16.64 25.55 -25.91
N GLU A 455 17.66 26.34 -26.26
CA GLU A 455 17.68 27.80 -26.11
C GLU A 455 16.54 28.46 -26.90
N TRP A 456 16.39 28.08 -28.18
CA TRP A 456 15.29 28.55 -29.04
C TRP A 456 13.91 28.21 -28.47
N PHE A 457 13.74 27.01 -27.89
CA PHE A 457 12.46 26.59 -27.30
C PHE A 457 12.10 27.44 -26.08
N ILE A 458 13.03 27.57 -25.12
CA ILE A 458 12.83 28.40 -23.91
C ILE A 458 12.56 29.86 -24.29
N LYS A 459 13.35 30.40 -25.22
CA LYS A 459 13.16 31.74 -25.79
C LYS A 459 11.74 31.93 -26.31
N ASN A 460 11.26 31.07 -27.20
CA ASN A 460 9.95 31.25 -27.85
C ASN A 460 8.77 31.09 -26.87
N VAL A 461 8.88 30.19 -25.88
CA VAL A 461 7.87 30.05 -24.82
C VAL A 461 7.80 31.31 -23.96
N PHE A 462 8.95 31.86 -23.55
CA PHE A 462 9.01 33.08 -22.73
C PHE A 462 8.64 34.33 -23.53
N GLU A 463 9.08 34.46 -24.79
CA GLU A 463 8.68 35.57 -25.66
C GLU A 463 7.17 35.57 -25.93
N HIS A 464 6.55 34.41 -26.19
CA HIS A 464 5.11 34.30 -26.38
C HIS A 464 4.35 34.76 -25.13
N VAL A 465 4.64 34.15 -23.96
CA VAL A 465 3.92 34.47 -22.71
C VAL A 465 4.18 35.91 -22.27
N PHE A 466 5.43 36.37 -22.23
CA PHE A 466 5.77 37.68 -21.66
C PHE A 466 5.57 38.87 -22.62
N SER A 467 5.33 38.61 -23.91
CA SER A 467 4.78 39.62 -24.84
C SER A 467 3.26 39.72 -24.82
N SER A 468 2.56 38.72 -24.26
CA SER A 468 1.09 38.67 -24.20
C SER A 468 0.52 39.52 -23.05
N GLU A 469 -0.82 39.58 -22.97
CA GLU A 469 -1.53 40.15 -21.83
C GLU A 469 -1.53 39.24 -20.59
N TYR A 470 -1.23 37.94 -20.74
CA TYR A 470 -1.16 36.97 -19.63
C TYR A 470 0.13 37.06 -18.81
N LYS A 471 1.11 37.86 -19.25
CA LYS A 471 2.47 37.95 -18.68
C LYS A 471 2.50 38.15 -17.15
N ASP A 472 1.55 38.89 -16.59
CA ASP A 472 1.50 39.27 -15.18
C ASP A 472 0.74 38.22 -14.33
N MET A 473 0.23 37.14 -14.94
CA MET A 473 -0.41 36.01 -14.26
C MET A 473 0.59 34.96 -13.79
N PHE A 474 1.70 34.77 -14.51
CA PHE A 474 2.73 33.80 -14.15
C PHE A 474 3.55 34.28 -12.96
N TYR A 475 3.74 33.44 -11.95
CA TYR A 475 4.62 33.76 -10.80
C TYR A 475 5.97 33.05 -10.85
N GLY A 476 6.00 31.85 -11.45
CA GLY A 476 7.21 31.05 -11.58
C GLY A 476 7.08 29.93 -12.60
N TRP A 477 8.19 29.26 -12.89
CA TRP A 477 8.28 28.22 -13.90
C TRP A 477 9.19 27.06 -13.47
N ASP A 478 8.71 25.83 -13.63
CA ASP A 478 9.51 24.61 -13.53
C ASP A 478 10.45 24.53 -14.74
N CYS A 479 11.71 24.92 -14.54
CA CYS A 479 12.70 25.04 -15.61
C CYS A 479 13.23 23.66 -16.03
N VAL A 480 13.37 22.76 -15.07
CA VAL A 480 13.72 21.36 -15.26
C VAL A 480 12.91 20.50 -14.30
N ASN A 481 12.24 19.47 -14.82
CA ASN A 481 11.49 18.49 -14.04
C ASN A 481 12.18 17.13 -14.09
N GLU A 482 12.22 16.42 -12.96
CA GLU A 482 12.58 15.01 -12.82
C GLU A 482 13.86 14.59 -13.56
N ALA A 483 14.96 15.29 -13.28
CA ALA A 483 16.28 14.99 -13.81
C ALA A 483 17.10 14.03 -12.93
N CYS A 484 16.68 13.76 -11.70
CA CYS A 484 17.31 12.78 -10.79
C CYS A 484 16.74 11.37 -10.97
N SER A 485 17.58 10.36 -10.80
CA SER A 485 17.25 8.94 -10.88
C SER A 485 16.67 8.43 -9.56
N ASP A 486 15.61 7.65 -9.65
CA ASP A 486 15.06 6.88 -8.52
C ASP A 486 15.95 5.71 -8.11
N GLY A 487 16.83 5.23 -9.00
CA GLY A 487 17.59 3.98 -8.82
C GLY A 487 19.08 4.14 -8.56
N THR A 488 19.73 5.21 -9.03
CA THR A 488 21.20 5.35 -8.94
C THR A 488 21.68 6.30 -7.85
N GLY A 489 20.84 7.21 -7.36
CA GLY A 489 21.30 8.35 -6.54
C GLY A 489 22.09 9.40 -7.35
N THR A 490 21.91 9.44 -8.67
CA THR A 490 22.55 10.41 -9.58
C THR A 490 21.50 11.06 -10.50
N TYR A 491 21.94 11.88 -11.46
CA TYR A 491 21.13 12.30 -12.60
C TYR A 491 20.68 11.09 -13.46
N ARG A 492 19.52 11.19 -14.12
CA ARG A 492 18.97 10.14 -14.99
C ARG A 492 19.86 9.86 -16.20
N SER A 493 19.89 8.59 -16.60
CA SER A 493 20.71 8.03 -17.68
C SER A 493 19.94 7.80 -18.99
N ALA A 494 20.68 7.53 -20.06
CA ALA A 494 20.12 7.09 -21.36
C ALA A 494 19.33 5.77 -21.29
N SER A 495 19.63 4.93 -20.27
CA SER A 495 18.92 3.70 -19.91
C SER A 495 17.56 3.96 -19.26
N GLU A 496 17.39 5.10 -18.60
CA GLU A 496 16.12 5.58 -18.01
C GLU A 496 15.34 6.45 -19.00
N ASN A 497 15.50 6.17 -20.30
CA ASN A 497 14.84 6.84 -21.42
C ASN A 497 15.04 8.35 -21.60
N SER A 498 15.89 9.00 -20.78
CA SER A 498 16.21 10.42 -20.97
C SER A 498 16.96 10.68 -22.27
N ASN A 499 16.27 11.30 -23.24
CA ASN A 499 16.88 11.78 -24.49
C ASN A 499 17.92 12.89 -24.25
N TRP A 500 17.73 13.72 -23.22
CA TRP A 500 18.73 14.68 -22.77
C TRP A 500 20.04 13.98 -22.37
N ALA A 501 19.95 12.90 -21.57
CA ALA A 501 21.12 12.12 -21.18
C ALA A 501 21.75 11.31 -22.33
N ARG A 502 21.02 11.06 -23.43
CA ARG A 502 21.58 10.44 -24.66
C ARG A 502 22.50 11.38 -25.43
N ILE A 503 22.30 12.70 -25.31
CA ILE A 503 23.11 13.73 -25.98
C ILE A 503 24.19 14.26 -25.02
N TYR A 504 23.81 14.69 -23.82
CA TYR A 504 24.69 15.39 -22.86
C TYR A 504 25.37 14.48 -21.83
N GLY A 505 25.01 13.18 -21.79
CA GLY A 505 25.46 12.27 -20.73
C GLY A 505 24.85 12.59 -19.36
N THR A 506 25.46 12.05 -18.30
CA THR A 506 24.97 12.11 -16.92
C THR A 506 25.73 13.13 -16.05
N GLY A 507 26.34 14.17 -16.65
CA GLY A 507 27.07 15.20 -15.91
C GLY A 507 28.35 14.68 -15.25
N SER A 508 28.67 15.23 -14.08
CA SER A 508 29.87 14.91 -13.29
C SER A 508 29.55 14.84 -11.78
N GLU A 509 30.54 14.54 -10.95
CA GLU A 509 30.44 14.58 -9.49
C GLU A 509 30.32 16.03 -8.96
N ASP A 510 31.03 16.97 -9.59
CA ASP A 510 31.07 18.40 -9.19
C ASP A 510 29.90 19.22 -9.77
N ASP A 511 29.35 18.83 -10.93
CA ASP A 511 28.35 19.60 -11.68
C ASP A 511 27.33 18.75 -12.47
N ALA A 512 26.11 19.30 -12.53
CA ALA A 512 24.98 18.75 -13.25
C ALA A 512 25.19 18.71 -14.79
N PRO A 513 24.51 17.81 -15.51
CA PRO A 513 24.48 17.78 -16.97
C PRO A 513 24.20 19.16 -17.59
N GLU A 514 24.88 19.49 -18.70
CA GLU A 514 24.87 20.85 -19.26
C GLU A 514 23.47 21.35 -19.63
N TYR A 515 22.56 20.46 -20.06
CA TYR A 515 21.17 20.83 -20.36
C TYR A 515 20.40 21.35 -19.13
N ILE A 516 20.72 20.87 -17.92
CA ILE A 516 20.08 21.34 -16.68
C ILE A 516 20.54 22.76 -16.38
N LEU A 517 21.84 22.99 -16.41
CA LEU A 517 22.42 24.32 -16.21
C LEU A 517 21.89 25.30 -17.28
N ASN A 518 21.94 24.90 -18.56
CA ASN A 518 21.52 25.74 -19.68
C ASN A 518 20.03 26.08 -19.62
N ALA A 519 19.15 25.17 -19.17
CA ALA A 519 17.74 25.51 -18.93
C ALA A 519 17.58 26.69 -17.95
N PHE A 520 18.27 26.66 -16.80
CA PHE A 520 18.24 27.76 -15.84
C PHE A 520 18.93 29.03 -16.35
N ARG A 521 20.03 28.91 -17.11
CA ARG A 521 20.70 30.07 -17.76
C ARG A 521 19.78 30.79 -18.74
N TYR A 522 19.09 30.03 -19.59
CA TYR A 522 18.21 30.59 -20.62
C TYR A 522 16.91 31.13 -20.03
N ALA A 523 16.30 30.44 -19.06
CA ALA A 523 15.16 30.96 -18.33
C ALA A 523 15.50 32.27 -17.59
N ASN A 524 16.66 32.33 -16.90
CA ASN A 524 17.13 33.56 -16.24
C ASN A 524 17.35 34.71 -17.24
N TYR A 525 18.05 34.43 -18.35
CA TYR A 525 18.35 35.43 -19.38
C TYR A 525 17.10 35.99 -20.06
N TYR A 526 16.22 35.12 -20.59
CA TYR A 526 15.02 35.57 -21.30
C TYR A 526 13.96 36.15 -20.35
N ALA A 527 13.91 35.74 -19.07
CA ALA A 527 13.14 36.46 -18.07
C ALA A 527 13.66 37.90 -17.87
N HIS A 528 14.98 38.08 -17.75
CA HIS A 528 15.58 39.42 -17.57
C HIS A 528 15.32 40.35 -18.76
N GLU A 529 15.60 39.90 -20.00
CA GLU A 529 15.39 40.70 -21.22
C GLU A 529 13.91 41.09 -21.42
N MET A 530 12.97 40.24 -20.97
CA MET A 530 11.53 40.51 -21.01
C MET A 530 11.00 41.29 -19.77
N GLY A 531 11.89 41.70 -18.85
CA GLY A 531 11.56 42.50 -17.66
C GLY A 531 10.94 41.72 -16.49
N GLN A 532 11.06 40.39 -16.50
CA GLN A 532 10.49 39.45 -15.53
C GLN A 532 11.51 39.00 -14.47
N ASP A 533 12.25 39.96 -13.89
CA ASP A 533 13.24 39.69 -12.85
C ASP A 533 12.65 39.02 -11.60
N SER A 534 11.35 39.19 -11.33
CA SER A 534 10.62 38.57 -10.23
C SER A 534 10.10 37.16 -10.50
N LEU A 535 10.25 36.61 -11.71
CA LEU A 535 9.78 35.26 -12.05
C LEU A 535 10.59 34.19 -11.28
N GLU A 536 9.91 33.39 -10.46
CA GLU A 536 10.55 32.36 -9.64
C GLU A 536 10.92 31.13 -10.51
N LEU A 537 12.20 30.75 -10.54
CA LEU A 537 12.70 29.63 -11.36
C LEU A 537 12.95 28.38 -10.50
N TYR A 538 12.29 27.27 -10.83
CA TYR A 538 12.27 26.04 -10.02
C TYR A 538 12.95 24.84 -10.70
N TYR A 539 13.58 24.00 -9.87
CA TYR A 539 13.71 22.56 -10.14
C TYR A 539 12.52 21.84 -9.50
N ASN A 540 12.02 20.75 -10.09
CA ASN A 540 10.83 20.02 -9.60
C ASN A 540 11.04 18.50 -9.72
N ASP A 541 10.64 17.70 -8.72
CA ASP A 541 10.85 16.24 -8.72
C ASP A 541 9.96 15.47 -7.70
N TYR A 542 9.61 14.21 -7.99
CA TYR A 542 8.99 13.25 -7.05
C TYR A 542 10.03 12.37 -6.34
N ASN A 543 9.60 11.50 -5.42
CA ASN A 543 10.48 10.63 -4.61
C ASN A 543 11.56 11.44 -3.87
N GLU A 544 11.29 12.72 -3.64
CA GLU A 544 12.14 13.74 -3.05
C GLU A 544 12.47 13.48 -1.57
N CYS A 545 11.85 12.46 -0.98
CA CYS A 545 12.11 11.96 0.37
C CYS A 545 12.42 10.46 0.39
N SER A 546 12.78 9.84 -0.75
CA SER A 546 12.82 8.37 -0.91
C SER A 546 14.13 7.83 -1.51
N GLY A 547 14.64 6.76 -0.90
CA GLY A 547 15.85 6.07 -1.35
C GLY A 547 17.07 7.00 -1.41
N ASN A 548 17.88 6.85 -2.46
CA ASN A 548 19.09 7.65 -2.67
C ASN A 548 18.82 8.98 -3.41
N LYS A 549 17.57 9.26 -3.80
CA LYS A 549 17.21 10.44 -4.59
C LYS A 549 17.46 11.78 -3.88
N PRO A 550 17.34 11.89 -2.52
CA PRO A 550 17.67 13.12 -1.82
C PRO A 550 19.14 13.58 -1.93
N ASP A 551 20.09 12.65 -2.13
CA ASP A 551 21.47 13.01 -2.41
C ASP A 551 21.60 13.61 -3.83
N ALA A 552 20.96 13.00 -4.82
CA ALA A 552 20.95 13.48 -6.20
C ALA A 552 20.32 14.88 -6.34
N ILE A 553 19.17 15.10 -5.70
CA ILE A 553 18.45 16.39 -5.73
C ILE A 553 19.29 17.46 -5.05
N ALA A 554 19.85 17.20 -3.85
CA ALA A 554 20.71 18.18 -3.17
C ALA A 554 21.98 18.52 -3.98
N GLY A 555 22.56 17.53 -4.69
CA GLY A 555 23.67 17.77 -5.63
C GLY A 555 23.27 18.67 -6.80
N LEU A 556 22.13 18.39 -7.45
CA LEU A 556 21.59 19.20 -8.53
C LEU A 556 21.36 20.65 -8.10
N LEU A 557 20.61 20.85 -7.00
CA LEU A 557 20.33 22.17 -6.46
C LEU A 557 21.63 22.94 -6.15
N SER A 558 22.64 22.26 -5.59
CA SER A 558 23.94 22.86 -5.27
C SER A 558 24.73 23.27 -6.51
N SER A 559 24.75 22.46 -7.57
CA SER A 559 25.42 22.80 -8.83
C SER A 559 24.73 23.96 -9.55
N VAL A 560 23.38 23.96 -9.61
CA VAL A 560 22.63 25.10 -10.18
C VAL A 560 22.86 26.38 -9.36
N LYS A 561 22.93 26.30 -8.02
CA LYS A 561 23.20 27.47 -7.15
C LYS A 561 24.63 28.01 -7.30
N LYS A 562 25.62 27.12 -7.42
CA LYS A 562 27.04 27.44 -7.69
C LYS A 562 27.20 28.28 -8.96
N HIS A 563 26.49 27.93 -10.03
CA HIS A 563 26.54 28.64 -11.32
C HIS A 563 25.79 29.99 -11.37
N GLU A 564 25.16 30.44 -10.27
CA GLU A 564 24.65 31.82 -10.18
C GLU A 564 25.80 32.84 -10.14
N SER A 565 27.03 32.37 -9.95
CA SER A 565 28.26 33.16 -9.90
C SER A 565 29.04 33.24 -11.23
N ASP A 566 28.53 32.65 -12.32
CA ASP A 566 29.18 32.72 -13.65
C ASP A 566 29.13 34.14 -14.24
N ASP A 567 30.28 34.68 -14.69
CA ASP A 567 30.39 35.99 -15.34
C ASP A 567 29.57 36.12 -16.66
N VAL A 568 29.20 35.00 -17.29
CA VAL A 568 28.53 34.95 -18.59
C VAL A 568 27.42 33.91 -18.55
N LEU A 569 26.18 34.36 -18.71
CA LEU A 569 24.97 33.54 -18.54
C LEU A 569 24.96 32.77 -17.21
N PRO A 570 24.84 33.47 -16.06
CA PRO A 570 24.61 32.80 -14.78
C PRO A 570 23.24 32.10 -14.78
N THR A 571 23.16 31.00 -14.04
CA THR A 571 21.88 30.40 -13.65
C THR A 571 21.15 31.33 -12.67
N ARG A 572 19.88 31.02 -12.41
CA ARG A 572 19.13 31.52 -11.25
C ARG A 572 18.20 30.40 -10.79
N ILE A 573 18.28 30.00 -9.53
CA ILE A 573 17.33 29.07 -8.91
C ILE A 573 16.70 29.74 -7.69
N SER A 574 15.39 29.98 -7.81
CA SER A 574 14.56 30.68 -6.83
C SER A 574 14.00 29.75 -5.76
N GLY A 575 13.93 28.44 -6.03
CA GLY A 575 13.45 27.44 -5.07
C GLY A 575 13.41 26.02 -5.64
N PHE A 576 12.90 25.09 -4.84
CA PHE A 576 12.68 23.68 -5.22
C PHE A 576 11.21 23.27 -5.06
N GLY A 577 10.64 22.64 -6.09
CA GLY A 577 9.34 22.01 -6.09
C GLY A 577 9.42 20.55 -5.65
N MET A 578 8.88 20.27 -4.46
CA MET A 578 8.65 18.93 -3.94
C MET A 578 7.30 18.48 -4.51
N GLN A 579 7.28 17.53 -5.45
CA GLN A 579 6.03 17.13 -6.10
C GLN A 579 4.98 16.68 -5.08
N GLY A 580 5.34 15.91 -4.06
CA GLY A 580 4.38 15.47 -3.05
C GLY A 580 3.49 14.31 -3.48
N HIS A 581 3.74 13.70 -4.65
CA HIS A 581 3.13 12.42 -5.03
C HIS A 581 3.52 11.35 -4.02
N HIS A 582 2.57 10.97 -3.15
CA HIS A 582 2.85 10.20 -1.96
C HIS A 582 1.90 9.00 -1.82
N ASN A 583 2.14 8.17 -0.82
CA ASN A 583 1.18 7.16 -0.36
C ASN A 583 0.79 7.41 1.09
N MET A 584 -0.14 6.60 1.58
CA MET A 584 -0.72 6.72 2.92
C MET A 584 0.25 6.45 4.09
N GLN A 585 1.46 5.95 3.82
CA GLN A 585 2.44 5.56 4.84
C GLN A 585 3.76 6.35 4.75
N THR A 586 4.20 6.69 3.53
CA THR A 586 5.54 7.26 3.27
C THR A 586 5.48 8.39 2.24
N PRO A 587 6.40 9.38 2.32
CA PRO A 587 7.36 9.64 3.42
C PRO A 587 6.65 10.09 4.71
N THR A 588 7.24 9.77 5.87
CA THR A 588 6.72 10.22 7.18
C THR A 588 6.83 11.74 7.34
N LYS A 589 6.09 12.35 8.29
CA LYS A 589 6.22 13.79 8.61
C LYS A 589 7.70 14.20 8.82
N GLN A 590 8.46 13.40 9.58
CA GLN A 590 9.88 13.70 9.83
C GLN A 590 10.73 13.62 8.56
N GLN A 591 10.51 12.64 7.68
CA GLN A 591 11.24 12.52 6.42
C GLN A 591 11.00 13.73 5.49
N ILE A 592 9.77 14.25 5.46
CA ILE A 592 9.43 15.47 4.71
C ILE A 592 10.18 16.67 5.29
N ILE A 593 10.18 16.82 6.62
CA ILE A 593 10.91 17.89 7.31
C ILE A 593 12.42 17.80 7.05
N ASP A 594 13.03 16.62 7.17
CA ASP A 594 14.49 16.45 7.05
C ASP A 594 14.96 16.72 5.61
N CYS A 595 14.23 16.21 4.61
CA CYS A 595 14.53 16.47 3.20
C CYS A 595 14.22 17.92 2.82
N GLY A 596 13.10 18.47 3.30
CA GLY A 596 12.75 19.87 3.10
C GLY A 596 13.76 20.84 3.72
N ARG A 597 14.28 20.58 4.93
CA ARG A 597 15.41 21.32 5.54
C ARG A 597 16.67 21.17 4.68
N ARG A 598 16.97 19.96 4.20
CA ARG A 598 18.12 19.70 3.32
C ARG A 598 18.09 20.53 2.03
N TYR A 599 16.94 20.70 1.39
CA TYR A 599 16.81 21.50 0.16
C TYR A 599 16.70 23.00 0.46
N GLY A 600 15.91 23.38 1.46
CA GLY A 600 15.70 24.76 1.87
C GLY A 600 17.01 25.46 2.22
N LYS A 601 17.94 24.81 2.93
CA LYS A 601 19.26 25.40 3.23
C LYS A 601 20.18 25.60 1.99
N ILE A 602 19.82 25.09 0.81
CA ILE A 602 20.57 25.27 -0.45
C ILE A 602 19.98 26.41 -1.29
N VAL A 603 18.64 26.43 -1.45
CA VAL A 603 17.94 27.37 -2.35
C VAL A 603 17.17 28.49 -1.64
N GLY A 604 16.99 28.40 -0.32
CA GLY A 604 16.27 29.38 0.52
C GLY A 604 14.74 29.28 0.46
N LYS A 605 14.18 28.44 -0.42
CA LYS A 605 12.75 28.39 -0.72
C LYS A 605 12.30 27.05 -1.28
N ILE A 606 11.10 26.61 -0.88
CA ILE A 606 10.47 25.41 -1.41
C ILE A 606 8.97 25.60 -1.66
N GLN A 607 8.39 24.76 -2.52
CA GLN A 607 6.94 24.62 -2.71
C GLN A 607 6.56 23.14 -2.74
N VAL A 608 5.34 22.82 -2.30
CA VAL A 608 4.69 21.56 -2.68
C VAL A 608 3.92 21.79 -3.97
N THR A 609 4.19 21.01 -5.01
CA THR A 609 3.79 21.36 -6.38
C THR A 609 2.72 20.46 -6.99
N GLU A 610 2.63 19.20 -6.59
CA GLU A 610 1.81 18.15 -7.23
C GLU A 610 1.19 17.20 -6.16
N LEU A 611 0.76 17.73 -5.02
CA LEU A 611 0.38 16.92 -3.85
C LEU A 611 -0.88 16.07 -4.08
N ASP A 612 -0.72 14.76 -4.01
CA ASP A 612 -1.80 13.77 -3.95
C ASP A 612 -1.37 12.50 -3.18
N PHE A 613 -2.35 11.68 -2.79
CA PHE A 613 -2.08 10.43 -2.07
C PHE A 613 -2.67 9.21 -2.77
N LYS A 614 -1.80 8.31 -3.23
CA LYS A 614 -2.21 6.95 -3.61
C LYS A 614 -2.83 6.26 -2.41
N CYS A 615 -4.05 5.76 -2.57
CA CYS A 615 -4.85 5.15 -1.51
C CYS A 615 -4.15 3.93 -0.90
N SER A 616 -4.53 3.60 0.32
CA SER A 616 -3.99 2.47 1.08
C SER A 616 -4.13 1.15 0.33
N SER A 617 -3.19 0.24 0.54
CA SER A 617 -3.17 -1.08 -0.11
C SER A 617 -4.32 -2.01 0.29
N ASP A 618 -5.01 -1.72 1.39
CA ASP A 618 -6.22 -2.39 1.86
C ASP A 618 -7.53 -1.81 1.27
N PHE A 619 -7.49 -0.68 0.54
CA PHE A 619 -8.69 -0.02 0.02
C PHE A 619 -9.20 -0.67 -1.28
N GLY A 620 -10.27 -1.47 -1.20
CA GLY A 620 -10.91 -2.12 -2.35
C GLY A 620 -11.67 -1.19 -3.30
N GLY A 621 -11.93 0.06 -2.92
CA GLY A 621 -12.71 1.02 -3.71
C GLY A 621 -14.23 0.78 -3.70
N THR A 622 -14.74 0.00 -2.74
CA THR A 622 -16.17 -0.24 -2.51
C THR A 622 -16.77 0.82 -1.58
N LYS A 623 -18.06 1.13 -1.73
CA LYS A 623 -18.70 2.28 -1.06
C LYS A 623 -18.54 2.28 0.47
N ASP A 624 -18.54 1.11 1.09
CA ASP A 624 -18.48 0.97 2.55
C ASP A 624 -17.07 1.25 3.12
N GLU A 625 -16.04 1.22 2.28
CA GLU A 625 -14.64 1.50 2.67
C GLU A 625 -14.31 3.01 2.64
N TYR A 626 -15.03 3.81 1.83
CA TYR A 626 -14.71 5.24 1.60
C TYR A 626 -14.60 6.04 2.90
N SER A 627 -15.48 5.82 3.87
CA SER A 627 -15.45 6.58 5.13
C SER A 627 -14.20 6.31 5.98
N ALA A 628 -13.63 5.10 5.88
CA ALA A 628 -12.38 4.77 6.56
C ALA A 628 -11.19 5.38 5.80
N GLU A 629 -11.17 5.25 4.48
CA GLU A 629 -10.08 5.76 3.64
C GLU A 629 -9.98 7.29 3.68
N TYR A 630 -11.10 8.00 3.52
CA TYR A 630 -11.18 9.46 3.69
C TYR A 630 -10.67 9.93 5.07
N THR A 631 -10.85 9.12 6.12
CA THR A 631 -10.34 9.46 7.45
C THR A 631 -8.83 9.29 7.50
N LYS A 632 -8.26 8.19 6.98
CA LYS A 632 -6.79 8.04 6.83
C LYS A 632 -6.21 9.20 6.02
N GLU A 633 -6.83 9.49 4.87
CA GLU A 633 -6.46 10.57 3.93
C GLU A 633 -6.40 11.93 4.61
N ALA A 634 -7.38 12.25 5.45
CA ALA A 634 -7.41 13.52 6.18
C ALA A 634 -6.26 13.69 7.17
N TYR A 635 -5.95 12.66 7.96
CA TYR A 635 -4.77 12.72 8.83
C TYR A 635 -3.47 12.76 8.03
N ARG A 636 -3.42 12.10 6.87
CA ARG A 636 -2.25 12.15 5.98
C ARG A 636 -2.03 13.55 5.38
N TYR A 637 -3.07 14.22 4.90
CA TYR A 637 -3.01 15.63 4.50
C TYR A 637 -2.59 16.53 5.66
N LYS A 638 -3.15 16.32 6.85
CA LYS A 638 -2.79 17.08 8.06
C LYS A 638 -1.30 16.93 8.41
N ASP A 639 -0.76 15.71 8.41
CA ASP A 639 0.63 15.44 8.75
C ASP A 639 1.61 16.08 7.76
N VAL A 640 1.27 16.09 6.46
CA VAL A 640 2.06 16.77 5.42
C VAL A 640 1.96 18.29 5.58
N PHE A 641 0.78 18.84 5.85
CA PHE A 641 0.61 20.28 6.10
C PHE A 641 1.39 20.74 7.35
N ASP A 642 1.31 20.00 8.45
CA ASP A 642 2.08 20.26 9.67
C ASP A 642 3.59 19.97 9.52
N ALA A 643 4.02 19.22 8.51
CA ALA A 643 5.43 19.08 8.14
C ALA A 643 5.96 20.36 7.48
N TYR A 644 5.23 20.89 6.50
CA TYR A 644 5.61 22.11 5.79
C TYR A 644 5.49 23.37 6.66
N LYS A 645 4.58 23.40 7.65
CA LYS A 645 4.52 24.48 8.63
C LYS A 645 5.69 24.50 9.62
N GLU A 646 6.09 23.34 10.14
CA GLU A 646 7.29 23.23 11.01
C GLU A 646 8.60 23.50 10.23
N LEU A 647 8.51 23.56 8.91
CA LEU A 647 9.62 23.88 8.01
C LEU A 647 9.71 25.38 7.71
N ASP A 648 8.58 26.08 7.59
CA ASP A 648 8.53 27.56 7.50
C ASP A 648 8.94 28.25 8.82
N GLU A 649 8.83 27.55 9.95
CA GLU A 649 9.39 28.00 11.23
C GLU A 649 10.95 28.06 11.24
N ASP A 650 11.64 27.51 10.21
CA ASP A 650 13.07 27.68 10.03
C ASP A 650 13.40 29.02 9.33
N PRO A 651 14.12 29.96 9.98
CA PRO A 651 14.30 31.33 9.48
C PRO A 651 15.17 31.46 8.21
N ASP A 652 15.77 30.37 7.70
CA ASP A 652 16.50 30.37 6.42
C ASP A 652 15.67 29.76 5.25
N ILE A 653 14.39 29.42 5.46
CA ILE A 653 13.56 28.66 4.51
C ILE A 653 12.17 29.29 4.34
N ASP A 654 11.88 29.85 3.15
CA ASP A 654 10.54 30.35 2.77
C ASP A 654 9.73 29.23 2.09
N VAL A 655 8.73 28.67 2.78
CA VAL A 655 7.81 27.68 2.21
C VAL A 655 6.68 28.45 1.51
N ASN A 656 6.83 28.77 0.22
CA ASN A 656 5.91 29.71 -0.44
C ASN A 656 4.82 29.06 -1.31
N GLY A 657 4.44 27.80 -1.07
CA GLY A 657 3.24 27.25 -1.71
C GLY A 657 2.95 25.78 -1.43
N MET A 658 1.67 25.42 -1.56
CA MET A 658 1.17 24.05 -1.60
C MET A 658 0.09 23.92 -2.68
N THR A 659 0.37 23.09 -3.68
CA THR A 659 -0.50 22.80 -4.82
C THR A 659 -0.94 21.34 -4.79
N VAL A 660 -2.24 21.09 -4.98
CA VAL A 660 -2.83 19.74 -5.06
C VAL A 660 -3.00 19.34 -6.54
N TRP A 661 -2.67 18.09 -6.91
CA TRP A 661 -2.61 17.66 -8.32
C TRP A 661 -3.97 17.23 -8.91
N GLY A 662 -4.93 18.15 -8.79
CA GLY A 662 -6.28 18.06 -9.33
C GLY A 662 -7.28 18.78 -8.43
N VAL A 663 -8.53 18.86 -8.87
CA VAL A 663 -9.62 19.44 -8.06
C VAL A 663 -10.51 18.34 -7.44
N ILE A 664 -11.10 17.49 -8.29
CA ILE A 664 -12.05 16.44 -7.86
C ILE A 664 -11.49 15.03 -8.08
N ASP A 665 -11.73 14.13 -7.14
CA ASP A 665 -11.25 12.73 -7.17
C ASP A 665 -11.38 12.02 -8.53
N PRO A 666 -12.52 12.07 -9.27
CA PRO A 666 -12.68 11.35 -10.53
C PRO A 666 -11.76 11.78 -11.66
N ASN A 667 -11.15 12.97 -11.56
CA ASN A 667 -10.29 13.54 -12.60
C ASN A 667 -8.79 13.33 -12.31
N SER A 668 -8.43 12.86 -11.11
CA SER A 668 -7.03 12.59 -10.77
C SER A 668 -6.39 11.61 -11.75
N TRP A 669 -5.16 11.92 -12.18
CA TRP A 669 -4.35 11.03 -13.03
C TRP A 669 -4.18 9.63 -12.43
N LEU A 670 -4.20 9.51 -11.09
CA LEU A 670 -4.07 8.24 -10.38
C LEU A 670 -5.23 7.26 -10.64
N GLN A 671 -6.38 7.70 -11.18
CA GLN A 671 -7.50 6.81 -11.53
C GLN A 671 -7.15 5.75 -12.58
N THR A 672 -6.06 5.92 -13.33
CA THR A 672 -5.65 5.00 -14.40
C THR A 672 -4.19 4.55 -14.26
N SER A 673 -3.83 3.48 -14.98
CA SER A 673 -2.47 2.96 -14.99
C SER A 673 -1.58 3.80 -15.90
N SER A 674 -0.64 4.54 -15.31
CA SER A 674 0.32 5.38 -16.03
C SER A 674 1.64 4.65 -16.28
N SER A 675 2.22 4.85 -17.47
CA SER A 675 3.54 4.32 -17.84
C SER A 675 4.72 5.12 -17.29
N VAL A 676 4.48 6.30 -16.69
CA VAL A 676 5.52 7.13 -16.04
C VAL A 676 5.56 6.99 -14.51
N GLY A 677 4.79 6.05 -13.94
CA GLY A 677 4.73 5.81 -12.49
C GLY A 677 3.44 6.35 -11.85
N GLY A 678 3.39 6.33 -10.51
CA GLY A 678 2.28 6.86 -9.71
C GLY A 678 0.97 6.04 -9.75
N GLY A 679 0.35 5.93 -10.93
CA GLY A 679 -1.05 5.54 -11.13
C GLY A 679 -1.53 4.20 -10.56
N ALA A 680 -2.84 4.05 -10.43
CA ALA A 680 -3.47 2.81 -9.95
C ALA A 680 -3.40 1.69 -10.99
N ASN A 681 -3.54 0.45 -10.52
CA ASN A 681 -3.59 -0.76 -11.35
C ASN A 681 -4.87 -0.89 -12.22
N GLY A 682 -5.72 0.15 -12.27
CA GLY A 682 -7.02 0.17 -12.96
C GLY A 682 -8.12 -0.71 -12.33
N ARG A 683 -7.88 -1.36 -11.18
CA ARG A 683 -8.84 -2.28 -10.53
C ARG A 683 -9.65 -1.64 -9.40
N GLN A 684 -9.07 -0.66 -8.72
CA GLN A 684 -9.70 0.10 -7.63
C GLN A 684 -9.68 1.59 -7.97
N LYS A 685 -10.80 2.28 -7.79
CA LYS A 685 -10.86 3.74 -7.93
C LYS A 685 -9.96 4.38 -6.86
N GLN A 686 -9.29 5.46 -7.21
CA GLN A 686 -8.57 6.28 -6.24
C GLN A 686 -9.50 7.35 -5.67
N VAL A 687 -9.10 7.91 -4.53
CA VAL A 687 -9.73 9.05 -3.88
C VAL A 687 -8.64 9.97 -3.29
N PRO A 688 -7.82 10.65 -4.12
CA PRO A 688 -6.54 11.19 -3.66
C PRO A 688 -6.49 12.72 -3.52
N LEU A 689 -7.63 13.43 -3.63
CA LEU A 689 -7.74 14.90 -3.69
C LEU A 689 -8.70 15.48 -2.62
N LEU A 690 -8.85 16.81 -2.55
CA LEU A 690 -9.64 17.45 -1.48
C LEU A 690 -11.17 17.40 -1.67
N PHE A 691 -11.65 17.18 -2.90
CA PHE A 691 -13.07 17.17 -3.24
C PHE A 691 -13.48 15.87 -3.94
N ASP A 692 -14.70 15.41 -3.67
CA ASP A 692 -15.23 14.17 -4.24
C ASP A 692 -15.88 14.37 -5.63
N GLY A 693 -16.40 13.27 -6.20
CA GLY A 693 -17.13 13.28 -7.47
C GLY A 693 -18.53 13.91 -7.45
N GLU A 694 -18.95 14.45 -6.31
CA GLU A 694 -20.15 15.29 -6.15
C GLU A 694 -19.78 16.74 -5.77
N TYR A 695 -18.49 17.11 -5.96
CA TYR A 695 -17.90 18.44 -5.74
C TYR A 695 -18.02 18.90 -4.27
N LYS A 696 -18.01 17.93 -3.34
CA LYS A 696 -18.12 18.15 -1.89
C LYS A 696 -16.78 18.02 -1.20
N ALA A 697 -16.61 18.77 -0.11
CA ALA A 697 -15.40 18.83 0.67
C ALA A 697 -15.21 17.54 1.48
N LYS A 698 -14.22 16.73 1.09
CA LYS A 698 -13.84 15.50 1.80
C LYS A 698 -13.28 15.84 3.19
N PRO A 699 -13.19 14.89 4.14
CA PRO A 699 -12.43 15.06 5.38
C PRO A 699 -11.01 15.63 5.16
N ALA A 700 -10.36 15.29 4.05
CA ALA A 700 -9.09 15.88 3.58
C ALA A 700 -9.11 17.43 3.49
N TYR A 701 -10.23 18.02 3.08
CA TYR A 701 -10.40 19.47 3.06
C TYR A 701 -10.34 20.09 4.47
N TRP A 702 -11.00 19.44 5.43
CA TRP A 702 -11.11 19.92 6.81
C TRP A 702 -9.79 19.79 7.58
N ALA A 703 -8.89 18.88 7.17
CA ALA A 703 -7.54 18.76 7.68
C ALA A 703 -6.71 20.06 7.57
N PHE A 704 -7.02 20.91 6.60
CA PHE A 704 -6.43 22.25 6.47
C PHE A 704 -7.17 23.30 7.31
N VAL A 705 -8.46 23.48 7.06
CA VAL A 705 -9.18 24.68 7.53
C VAL A 705 -9.77 24.57 8.94
N ASP A 706 -10.10 23.36 9.39
CA ASP A 706 -10.68 23.09 10.71
C ASP A 706 -10.49 21.61 11.11
N PRO A 707 -9.30 21.23 11.62
CA PRO A 707 -9.02 19.85 12.04
C PRO A 707 -9.94 19.32 13.15
N THR A 708 -10.71 20.18 13.84
CA THR A 708 -11.64 19.75 14.89
C THR A 708 -12.86 18.99 14.34
N LYS A 709 -13.12 19.12 13.04
CA LYS A 709 -14.18 18.39 12.33
C LYS A 709 -13.79 16.98 11.91
N LEU A 710 -12.52 16.59 12.00
CA LEU A 710 -12.10 15.25 11.64
C LEU A 710 -12.77 14.20 12.54
N GLU A 711 -13.13 13.06 11.94
CA GLU A 711 -13.51 11.86 12.67
C GLU A 711 -12.23 11.20 13.21
N PRO A 712 -12.17 10.73 14.46
CA PRO A 712 -10.97 10.10 15.00
C PRO A 712 -10.47 8.93 14.14
N ALA A 713 -9.17 8.92 13.84
CA ALA A 713 -8.52 7.76 13.21
C ALA A 713 -8.64 6.51 14.10
N ILE A 714 -8.84 5.34 13.48
CA ILE A 714 -8.92 4.06 14.19
C ILE A 714 -7.54 3.41 14.17
N ASN A 715 -6.81 3.51 15.28
CA ASN A 715 -5.53 2.82 15.47
C ASN A 715 -5.73 1.30 15.53
N SER A 716 -4.67 0.56 15.21
CA SER A 716 -4.60 -0.90 15.41
C SER A 716 -3.50 -1.22 16.41
N ILE A 717 -3.80 -2.08 17.40
CA ILE A 717 -2.88 -2.40 18.50
C ILE A 717 -2.79 -3.92 18.74
N THR A 718 -1.59 -4.39 19.02
CA THR A 718 -1.33 -5.79 19.39
C THR A 718 -1.57 -6.00 20.88
N LEU A 719 -2.40 -6.97 21.23
CA LEU A 719 -2.55 -7.48 22.59
C LEU A 719 -1.78 -8.79 22.71
N VAL A 720 -0.69 -8.77 23.46
CA VAL A 720 0.14 -9.94 23.70
C VAL A 720 -0.48 -10.80 24.80
N GLN A 721 -0.32 -12.13 24.73
CA GLN A 721 -0.80 -13.04 25.75
C GLN A 721 -0.01 -12.87 27.06
N GLY A 722 -0.69 -12.50 28.13
CA GLY A 722 -0.08 -12.31 29.45
C GLY A 722 0.31 -13.65 30.08
N SER A 723 1.58 -13.79 30.49
CA SER A 723 2.12 -15.04 31.05
C SER A 723 3.16 -14.79 32.15
N GLY A 724 3.60 -15.86 32.82
CA GLY A 724 4.66 -15.78 33.84
C GLY A 724 4.22 -15.08 35.13
N LYS A 725 5.19 -14.46 35.83
CA LYS A 725 4.98 -13.79 37.13
C LYS A 725 4.62 -12.32 37.03
N ASP A 726 4.93 -11.68 35.89
CA ASP A 726 4.42 -10.38 35.49
C ASP A 726 3.81 -10.50 34.10
N ALA A 727 2.47 -10.50 34.04
CA ALA A 727 1.72 -10.67 32.81
C ALA A 727 1.95 -9.53 31.79
N PHE A 728 2.51 -8.39 32.19
CA PHE A 728 2.74 -7.23 31.31
C PHE A 728 4.16 -7.16 30.76
N ALA A 729 5.09 -8.02 31.22
CA ALA A 729 6.51 -7.92 30.90
C ALA A 729 6.85 -7.99 29.39
N HIS A 730 6.00 -8.64 28.60
CA HIS A 730 6.13 -8.81 27.14
C HIS A 730 5.01 -8.11 26.35
N GLY A 731 4.16 -7.32 27.01
CA GLY A 731 3.11 -6.57 26.35
C GLY A 731 3.65 -5.36 25.58
N LYS A 732 3.06 -5.06 24.42
CA LYS A 732 3.46 -3.88 23.64
C LYS A 732 2.99 -2.59 24.34
N LYS A 733 3.91 -1.67 24.60
CA LYS A 733 3.58 -0.35 25.14
C LYS A 733 2.97 0.52 24.03
N VAL A 734 1.85 1.15 24.36
CA VAL A 734 1.13 2.13 23.52
C VAL A 734 1.18 3.49 24.22
N LYS A 735 1.42 4.59 23.49
CA LYS A 735 1.32 5.97 24.01
C LYS A 735 -0.10 6.52 23.82
N ILE A 736 -0.45 7.56 24.59
CA ILE A 736 -1.62 8.42 24.33
C ILE A 736 -1.08 9.73 23.74
N ASP A 737 -1.43 10.02 22.49
CA ASP A 737 -0.86 11.15 21.75
C ASP A 737 -1.18 12.51 22.41
N GLY A 738 -0.23 13.45 22.31
CA GLY A 738 -0.28 14.72 23.03
C GLY A 738 0.13 14.64 24.51
N THR A 739 0.44 13.44 25.04
CA THR A 739 0.82 13.23 26.44
C THR A 739 2.07 12.35 26.58
N GLU A 740 2.65 12.30 27.79
CA GLU A 740 3.66 11.27 28.16
C GLU A 740 3.02 9.99 28.72
N TYR A 741 1.69 9.85 28.62
CA TYR A 741 0.96 8.72 29.17
C TYR A 741 1.06 7.51 28.25
N SER A 742 1.07 6.32 28.86
CA SER A 742 1.17 5.06 28.13
C SER A 742 0.45 3.92 28.83
N PHE A 743 0.12 2.88 28.08
CA PHE A 743 -0.47 1.66 28.63
C PHE A 743 0.07 0.41 27.93
N VAL A 744 -0.13 -0.74 28.57
CA VAL A 744 0.29 -2.06 28.10
C VAL A 744 -0.92 -3.00 28.16
N PRO A 745 -1.55 -3.34 27.02
CA PRO A 745 -2.70 -4.22 26.96
C PRO A 745 -2.28 -5.69 26.75
N VAL A 746 -2.80 -6.59 27.59
CA VAL A 746 -2.54 -8.04 27.50
C VAL A 746 -3.81 -8.85 27.74
N TRP A 747 -3.89 -10.04 27.15
CA TRP A 747 -5.04 -10.95 27.29
C TRP A 747 -4.65 -12.26 27.98
N SER A 748 -5.59 -12.85 28.71
CA SER A 748 -5.43 -14.14 29.39
C SER A 748 -6.80 -14.78 29.64
N GLU A 749 -7.00 -16.04 29.28
CA GLU A 749 -8.29 -16.73 29.39
C GLU A 749 -9.46 -15.89 28.84
N ASN A 750 -10.48 -15.56 29.65
CA ASN A 750 -11.59 -14.67 29.28
C ASN A 750 -11.40 -13.21 29.74
N LYS A 751 -10.16 -12.77 29.94
CA LYS A 751 -9.82 -11.48 30.57
C LYS A 751 -8.88 -10.65 29.71
N LEU A 752 -9.25 -9.39 29.50
CA LEU A 752 -8.37 -8.31 29.06
C LEU A 752 -7.89 -7.54 30.30
N SER A 753 -6.58 -7.38 30.44
CA SER A 753 -5.95 -6.54 31.46
C SER A 753 -5.10 -5.46 30.79
N VAL A 754 -5.18 -4.23 31.29
CA VAL A 754 -4.40 -3.09 30.81
C VAL A 754 -3.67 -2.45 31.99
N LYS A 755 -2.35 -2.39 31.93
CA LYS A 755 -1.54 -1.61 32.88
C LYS A 755 -1.34 -0.20 32.33
N VAL A 756 -1.71 0.82 33.08
CA VAL A 756 -1.56 2.24 32.70
C VAL A 756 -0.40 2.86 33.47
N LYS A 757 0.35 3.75 32.82
CA LYS A 757 1.38 4.63 33.38
C LYS A 757 1.08 6.07 32.95
N ALA A 758 0.67 6.91 33.89
CA ALA A 758 0.42 8.33 33.67
C ALA A 758 0.77 9.12 34.95
N GLU A 759 1.94 9.75 34.96
CA GLU A 759 2.39 10.53 36.12
C GLU A 759 1.61 11.85 36.23
N GLY A 760 1.21 12.22 37.45
CA GLY A 760 0.36 13.39 37.71
C GLY A 760 -1.14 13.18 37.47
N ALA A 761 -1.56 12.13 36.74
CA ALA A 761 -2.97 11.83 36.53
C ALA A 761 -3.65 11.17 37.75
N THR A 762 -4.98 11.28 37.81
CA THR A 762 -5.79 10.92 38.99
C THR A 762 -6.50 9.57 38.86
N SER A 763 -7.10 9.29 37.70
CA SER A 763 -7.72 8.00 37.37
C SER A 763 -7.53 7.63 35.90
N ALA A 764 -7.72 6.35 35.60
CA ALA A 764 -7.82 5.86 34.24
C ALA A 764 -8.99 4.87 34.10
N LYS A 765 -9.60 4.85 32.92
CA LYS A 765 -10.76 4.03 32.58
C LYS A 765 -10.58 3.36 31.22
N LEU A 766 -10.85 2.08 31.18
CA LEU A 766 -10.80 1.19 30.03
C LEU A 766 -12.22 0.91 29.55
N TYR A 767 -12.42 1.00 28.24
CA TYR A 767 -13.67 0.69 27.53
C TYR A 767 -13.38 -0.45 26.53
N VAL A 768 -14.26 -1.45 26.45
CA VAL A 768 -14.05 -2.65 25.64
C VAL A 768 -15.35 -3.13 24.99
N ASP A 769 -15.33 -3.28 23.67
CA ASP A 769 -16.34 -3.98 22.87
C ASP A 769 -15.68 -5.28 22.33
N PHE A 770 -15.99 -6.39 22.98
CA PHE A 770 -15.45 -7.72 22.63
C PHE A 770 -16.07 -8.32 21.36
N ALA A 771 -17.14 -7.73 20.82
CA ALA A 771 -17.72 -8.15 19.55
C ALA A 771 -17.10 -7.41 18.34
N GLN A 772 -16.26 -6.39 18.60
CA GLN A 772 -15.74 -5.45 17.60
C GLN A 772 -16.85 -4.88 16.71
N THR A 773 -17.98 -4.51 17.34
CA THR A 773 -19.16 -3.92 16.69
C THR A 773 -18.83 -2.59 15.99
N MET A 774 -17.88 -1.83 16.54
CA MET A 774 -17.34 -0.58 15.98
C MET A 774 -18.44 0.43 15.57
N ALA A 775 -19.44 0.63 16.44
CA ALA A 775 -20.61 1.45 16.12
C ALA A 775 -21.14 2.25 17.33
N ASP A 776 -21.90 3.30 17.02
CA ASP A 776 -22.73 4.01 17.99
C ASP A 776 -23.83 3.06 18.50
N GLY A 777 -24.00 2.93 19.82
CA GLY A 777 -24.92 2.01 20.47
C GLY A 777 -24.41 0.57 20.67
N ALA A 778 -23.12 0.30 20.43
CA ALA A 778 -22.49 -1.00 20.72
C ALA A 778 -22.45 -1.33 22.23
N GLU A 779 -22.38 -2.61 22.59
CA GLU A 779 -22.22 -3.02 23.99
C GLU A 779 -20.75 -2.85 24.44
N VAL A 780 -20.52 -1.86 25.32
CA VAL A 780 -19.22 -1.55 25.88
C VAL A 780 -19.14 -1.96 27.35
N LYS A 781 -18.16 -2.78 27.71
CA LYS A 781 -17.81 -3.14 29.09
C LYS A 781 -16.66 -2.26 29.58
N THR A 782 -16.66 -1.89 30.86
CA THR A 782 -15.71 -0.91 31.39
C THR A 782 -15.04 -1.33 32.70
N ALA A 783 -13.86 -0.78 32.95
CA ALA A 783 -13.16 -0.84 34.24
C ALA A 783 -12.46 0.48 34.52
N GLU A 784 -12.47 0.94 35.77
CA GLU A 784 -11.90 2.22 36.20
C GLU A 784 -11.10 2.05 37.49
N ALA A 785 -9.97 2.74 37.60
CA ALA A 785 -9.14 2.76 38.80
C ALA A 785 -8.45 4.12 38.99
N ASN A 786 -8.25 4.52 40.24
CA ASN A 786 -7.33 5.60 40.58
C ASN A 786 -5.89 5.13 40.39
N LEU A 787 -4.99 6.06 40.09
CA LEU A 787 -3.56 5.77 40.00
C LEU A 787 -2.90 5.77 41.39
N ASP A 788 -1.79 5.04 41.52
CA ASP A 788 -1.00 4.96 42.74
C ASP A 788 0.01 6.13 42.87
N GLU A 789 0.84 6.08 43.92
CA GLU A 789 1.87 7.11 44.17
C GLU A 789 2.99 7.15 43.12
N ASN A 790 3.03 6.18 42.18
CA ASN A 790 3.96 6.10 41.06
C ASN A 790 3.28 6.46 39.73
N GLY A 791 2.00 6.87 39.73
CA GLY A 791 1.24 7.08 38.50
C GLY A 791 0.91 5.79 37.75
N GLU A 792 0.69 4.67 38.45
CA GLU A 792 0.35 3.37 37.86
C GLU A 792 -1.00 2.83 38.33
N CYS A 793 -1.72 2.16 37.43
CA CYS A 793 -2.87 1.32 37.79
C CYS A 793 -3.02 0.12 36.84
N VAL A 794 -3.89 -0.83 37.20
CA VAL A 794 -4.27 -1.96 36.35
C VAL A 794 -5.79 -2.02 36.24
N LEU A 795 -6.28 -2.08 35.00
CA LEU A 795 -7.69 -2.13 34.63
C LEU A 795 -7.99 -3.52 34.07
N GLU A 796 -9.07 -4.17 34.51
CA GLU A 796 -9.40 -5.54 34.07
C GLU A 796 -10.87 -5.67 33.66
N VAL A 797 -11.12 -6.17 32.45
CA VAL A 797 -12.47 -6.40 31.91
C VAL A 797 -12.58 -7.85 31.42
N LYS A 798 -13.74 -8.48 31.64
CA LYS A 798 -13.98 -9.88 31.25
C LYS A 798 -14.91 -10.00 30.05
N ALA A 799 -14.48 -10.81 29.08
CA ALA A 799 -15.33 -11.39 28.05
C ALA A 799 -16.23 -12.47 28.66
N ASP A 800 -17.35 -12.77 28.00
CA ASP A 800 -18.26 -13.84 28.45
C ASP A 800 -17.72 -15.23 28.07
N ASP A 801 -17.03 -15.31 26.93
CA ASP A 801 -16.31 -16.48 26.43
C ASP A 801 -14.77 -16.31 26.52
N THR A 802 -14.03 -17.41 26.42
CA THR A 802 -12.55 -17.41 26.45
C THR A 802 -11.96 -16.81 25.18
N LEU A 803 -11.10 -15.80 25.33
CA LEU A 803 -10.37 -15.17 24.23
C LEU A 803 -9.37 -16.17 23.62
N GLN A 804 -9.21 -16.10 22.30
CA GLN A 804 -8.30 -16.94 21.51
C GLN A 804 -7.25 -16.09 20.80
N VAL A 805 -6.20 -16.72 20.28
CA VAL A 805 -5.35 -16.12 19.25
C VAL A 805 -6.21 -15.66 18.06
N SER A 806 -5.84 -14.54 17.43
CA SER A 806 -6.60 -13.84 16.38
C SER A 806 -8.00 -13.37 16.81
N SER A 807 -8.31 -13.31 18.11
CA SER A 807 -9.50 -12.60 18.58
C SER A 807 -9.36 -11.12 18.26
N GLN A 808 -10.33 -10.61 17.51
CA GLN A 808 -10.47 -9.19 17.19
C GLN A 808 -11.39 -8.54 18.23
N ILE A 809 -10.94 -7.43 18.80
CA ILE A 809 -11.68 -6.65 19.81
C ILE A 809 -11.60 -5.15 19.50
N ALA A 810 -12.46 -4.35 20.12
CA ALA A 810 -12.36 -2.90 20.12
C ALA A 810 -12.11 -2.41 21.55
N LEU A 811 -11.15 -1.50 21.76
CA LEU A 811 -10.93 -0.88 23.07
C LEU A 811 -10.52 0.59 22.99
N ASP A 812 -10.76 1.33 24.07
CA ASP A 812 -10.19 2.66 24.29
C ASP A 812 -9.77 2.85 25.76
N VAL A 813 -8.76 3.69 25.99
CA VAL A 813 -8.21 3.99 27.32
C VAL A 813 -8.26 5.50 27.52
N VAL A 814 -8.92 5.94 28.59
CA VAL A 814 -9.05 7.35 28.95
C VAL A 814 -8.36 7.59 30.30
N VAL A 815 -7.42 8.52 30.33
CA VAL A 815 -6.73 9.00 31.53
C VAL A 815 -7.33 10.36 31.93
N THR A 816 -7.48 10.63 33.22
CA THR A 816 -8.06 11.89 33.74
C THR A 816 -7.11 12.56 34.73
N ASP A 817 -6.73 13.82 34.46
CA ASP A 817 -5.78 14.62 35.25
C ASP A 817 -6.39 15.97 35.68
N ASP A 818 -5.56 16.95 36.04
CA ASP A 818 -6.00 18.32 36.41
C ASP A 818 -6.36 19.20 35.18
N GLU A 819 -6.00 18.80 33.96
CA GLU A 819 -6.29 19.56 32.72
C GLU A 819 -7.56 19.04 32.01
N GLY A 820 -7.82 17.73 32.04
CA GLY A 820 -9.04 17.15 31.49
C GLY A 820 -9.02 15.61 31.37
N GLN A 821 -9.54 15.12 30.25
CA GLN A 821 -9.55 13.70 29.90
C GLN A 821 -8.79 13.49 28.59
N HIS A 822 -7.86 12.54 28.61
CA HIS A 822 -6.98 12.20 27.49
C HIS A 822 -7.30 10.78 27.05
N ALA A 823 -7.87 10.62 25.86
CA ALA A 823 -8.26 9.33 25.29
C ALA A 823 -7.23 8.83 24.29
N PHE A 824 -6.96 7.52 24.27
CA PHE A 824 -6.06 6.91 23.29
C PHE A 824 -6.60 7.02 21.86
N ASN A 825 -7.88 6.69 21.65
CA ASN A 825 -8.44 6.63 20.30
C ASN A 825 -9.71 7.48 20.13
N ASN A 826 -10.68 7.43 21.04
CA ASN A 826 -11.89 8.27 20.91
C ASN A 826 -11.65 9.65 21.54
N ILE A 827 -10.86 10.48 20.84
CA ILE A 827 -10.54 11.86 21.21
C ILE A 827 -11.76 12.81 21.25
N ARG A 828 -12.94 12.36 20.82
CA ARG A 828 -14.21 13.09 21.01
C ARG A 828 -14.85 12.88 22.39
N LEU A 829 -14.28 12.00 23.22
CA LEU A 829 -14.75 11.67 24.57
C LEU A 829 -16.19 11.12 24.62
N THR A 830 -16.59 10.39 23.57
CA THR A 830 -17.93 9.77 23.42
C THR A 830 -17.94 8.26 23.68
N GLN A 831 -17.04 7.74 24.53
CA GLN A 831 -16.92 6.28 24.78
C GLN A 831 -18.18 5.65 25.42
N GLU A 832 -19.07 6.46 26.01
CA GLU A 832 -20.37 6.03 26.54
C GLU A 832 -21.46 5.92 25.45
N ASP A 833 -21.26 6.53 24.26
CA ASP A 833 -22.20 6.47 23.14
C ASP A 833 -21.98 5.22 22.27
N GLY A 834 -20.77 4.63 22.27
CA GLY A 834 -20.47 3.39 21.53
C GLY A 834 -18.98 3.18 21.25
N SER A 835 -18.66 2.13 20.48
CA SER A 835 -17.30 1.68 20.17
C SER A 835 -16.73 2.18 18.83
N LYS A 836 -17.49 3.01 18.11
CA LYS A 836 -17.20 3.49 16.75
C LYS A 836 -15.78 4.03 16.51
N TYR A 837 -15.20 4.66 17.53
CA TYR A 837 -13.88 5.29 17.48
C TYR A 837 -12.88 4.63 18.44
N PHE A 838 -13.08 3.35 18.77
CA PHE A 838 -12.13 2.58 19.57
C PHE A 838 -10.99 2.05 18.69
N ALA A 839 -9.83 1.76 19.29
CA ALA A 839 -8.75 1.10 18.57
C ALA A 839 -9.07 -0.38 18.34
N LYS A 840 -8.69 -0.89 17.16
CA LYS A 840 -8.78 -2.32 16.82
C LYS A 840 -7.68 -3.09 17.53
N GLY A 841 -8.08 -3.87 18.54
CA GLY A 841 -7.19 -4.78 19.24
C GLY A 841 -7.14 -6.16 18.58
N LEU A 842 -5.94 -6.74 18.51
CA LEU A 842 -5.70 -8.07 17.94
C LEU A 842 -4.91 -8.95 18.93
N CYS A 843 -5.52 -10.05 19.37
CA CYS A 843 -4.92 -10.98 20.33
C CYS A 843 -3.85 -11.87 19.68
N LYS A 844 -2.58 -11.63 20.00
CA LYS A 844 -1.42 -12.44 19.60
C LYS A 844 -0.95 -13.35 20.75
N PRO A 845 -0.42 -14.56 20.47
CA PRO A 845 0.15 -15.42 21.50
C PRO A 845 1.51 -14.89 21.98
N PHE A 846 2.06 -15.54 22.99
CA PHE A 846 3.43 -15.33 23.46
C PHE A 846 4.02 -16.65 23.98
N MET A 847 5.34 -16.83 23.89
CA MET A 847 6.01 -17.97 24.50
C MET A 847 7.44 -17.66 24.97
N THR A 848 7.92 -18.50 25.88
CA THR A 848 9.32 -18.54 26.32
C THR A 848 9.90 -19.89 26.00
N ILE A 849 11.19 -19.94 25.65
CA ILE A 849 11.88 -21.16 25.23
C ILE A 849 12.83 -21.59 26.35
N ALA A 850 12.62 -22.77 26.93
CA ALA A 850 13.43 -23.27 28.05
C ALA A 850 14.78 -23.84 27.58
N LYS A 851 15.78 -23.85 28.47
CA LYS A 851 17.09 -24.40 28.15
C LYS A 851 17.11 -25.93 28.20
N GLY A 852 17.61 -26.56 27.14
CA GLY A 852 17.76 -28.01 27.06
C GLY A 852 18.19 -28.54 25.70
N THR A 853 19.01 -29.59 25.73
CA THR A 853 19.54 -30.31 24.57
C THR A 853 18.77 -31.63 24.36
N PRO A 854 17.79 -31.72 23.44
CA PRO A 854 17.21 -32.99 22.98
C PRO A 854 18.21 -33.72 22.05
N LYS A 855 17.77 -34.84 21.45
CA LYS A 855 18.46 -35.41 20.28
C LYS A 855 17.53 -35.41 19.09
N VAL A 856 18.06 -35.08 17.92
CA VAL A 856 17.34 -35.19 16.66
C VAL A 856 17.55 -36.59 16.09
N ASP A 857 16.75 -37.55 16.57
CA ASP A 857 16.88 -38.97 16.20
C ASP A 857 15.55 -39.62 15.75
N GLY A 858 14.51 -38.78 15.54
CA GLY A 858 13.17 -39.18 15.07
C GLY A 858 12.34 -39.87 16.14
N LYS A 859 12.54 -39.49 17.42
CA LYS A 859 11.91 -40.08 18.61
C LYS A 859 11.88 -39.04 19.72
N VAL A 860 10.68 -38.51 19.99
CA VAL A 860 10.40 -37.58 21.10
C VAL A 860 11.17 -37.93 22.37
N ASP A 861 12.26 -37.19 22.61
CA ASP A 861 13.18 -37.40 23.72
C ASP A 861 12.65 -36.78 25.03
N LYS A 862 13.12 -37.26 26.18
CA LYS A 862 12.63 -36.80 27.51
C LYS A 862 12.94 -35.33 27.85
N ALA A 863 13.71 -34.63 27.02
CA ALA A 863 13.91 -33.19 27.17
C ALA A 863 12.58 -32.42 26.97
N TRP A 864 11.73 -32.89 26.05
CA TRP A 864 10.44 -32.30 25.72
C TRP A 864 9.36 -32.50 26.81
N ASP A 865 9.62 -33.35 27.83
CA ASP A 865 8.73 -33.53 28.99
C ASP A 865 8.69 -32.28 29.90
N LYS A 866 9.63 -31.31 29.72
CA LYS A 866 9.77 -30.11 30.56
C LYS A 866 8.93 -28.90 30.13
N VAL A 867 8.55 -28.83 28.85
CA VAL A 867 7.92 -27.65 28.24
C VAL A 867 6.54 -28.00 27.74
N GLU A 868 5.57 -27.10 27.89
CA GLU A 868 4.24 -27.26 27.29
C GLU A 868 4.26 -26.93 25.80
N PRO A 869 3.39 -27.53 24.98
CA PRO A 869 3.29 -27.20 23.56
C PRO A 869 2.58 -25.86 23.35
N VAL A 870 2.99 -25.10 22.33
CA VAL A 870 2.18 -24.03 21.74
C VAL A 870 1.39 -24.56 20.55
N GLU A 871 0.15 -24.12 20.38
CA GLU A 871 -0.70 -24.52 19.26
C GLU A 871 -0.58 -23.51 18.09
N LEU A 872 -0.42 -24.03 16.87
CA LEU A 872 -0.48 -23.24 15.64
C LEU A 872 -1.95 -23.15 15.22
N THR A 873 -2.58 -22.04 15.58
CA THR A 873 -4.05 -21.88 15.54
C THR A 873 -4.54 -20.98 14.41
N ILE A 874 -3.73 -20.00 14.03
CA ILE A 874 -4.00 -19.03 12.95
C ILE A 874 -4.09 -19.79 11.61
N THR A 875 -5.00 -19.39 10.71
CA THR A 875 -5.25 -20.10 9.44
C THR A 875 -5.06 -19.25 8.20
N GLY A 876 -4.14 -19.66 7.32
CA GLY A 876 -4.10 -19.22 5.92
C GLY A 876 -4.84 -20.18 4.99
N GLY A 877 -5.33 -19.66 3.85
CA GLY A 877 -5.97 -20.44 2.79
C GLY A 877 -7.36 -20.99 3.13
N THR A 878 -7.77 -22.04 2.42
CA THR A 878 -9.12 -22.62 2.46
C THR A 878 -9.34 -23.58 3.64
N LYS A 879 -9.13 -23.09 4.87
CA LYS A 879 -9.35 -23.80 6.15
C LYS A 879 -8.66 -25.18 6.21
N PRO A 880 -7.35 -25.22 6.52
CA PRO A 880 -6.60 -26.48 6.63
C PRO A 880 -7.26 -27.47 7.60
N HIS A 881 -7.31 -28.73 7.19
CA HIS A 881 -7.76 -29.86 8.00
C HIS A 881 -6.70 -30.25 9.04
N ALA A 882 -5.42 -30.05 8.72
CA ALA A 882 -4.31 -30.28 9.61
C ALA A 882 -4.38 -29.41 10.87
N LEU A 883 -3.97 -30.00 12.00
CA LEU A 883 -3.76 -29.34 13.29
C LEU A 883 -2.29 -29.49 13.68
N ALA A 884 -1.68 -28.49 14.30
CA ALA A 884 -0.27 -28.53 14.67
C ALA A 884 0.01 -27.91 16.04
N GLY A 885 1.00 -28.48 16.72
CA GLY A 885 1.54 -27.93 17.96
C GLY A 885 3.05 -28.16 18.07
N ALA A 886 3.76 -27.19 18.64
CA ALA A 886 5.22 -27.18 18.73
C ALA A 886 5.71 -27.13 20.18
N LYS A 887 6.82 -27.82 20.45
CA LYS A 887 7.64 -27.67 21.67
C LYS A 887 9.01 -27.17 21.26
N LEU A 888 9.56 -26.24 22.03
CA LEU A 888 10.84 -25.59 21.73
C LEU A 888 11.77 -25.63 22.93
N LEU A 889 13.06 -25.79 22.66
CA LEU A 889 14.16 -25.71 23.61
C LEU A 889 15.34 -24.97 22.97
N TRP A 890 16.30 -24.52 23.77
CA TRP A 890 17.55 -23.94 23.27
C TRP A 890 18.76 -24.40 24.09
N ASP A 891 19.95 -24.36 23.49
CA ASP A 891 21.21 -24.32 24.24
C ASP A 891 22.21 -23.37 23.57
N GLU A 892 23.44 -23.32 24.10
CA GLU A 892 24.54 -22.51 23.61
C GLU A 892 24.85 -22.67 22.12
N ASP A 893 24.53 -23.82 21.51
CA ASP A 893 24.86 -24.14 20.12
C ASP A 893 23.63 -24.07 19.18
N ASN A 894 22.40 -24.40 19.64
CA ASN A 894 21.21 -24.47 18.76
C ASN A 894 19.88 -23.99 19.37
N LEU A 895 18.95 -23.60 18.50
CA LEU A 895 17.51 -23.65 18.72
C LEU A 895 16.97 -25.05 18.36
N TYR A 896 16.15 -25.65 19.21
CA TYR A 896 15.50 -26.95 18.94
C TYR A 896 13.99 -26.80 18.82
N VAL A 897 13.40 -27.49 17.84
CA VAL A 897 11.96 -27.54 17.60
C VAL A 897 11.51 -29.00 17.46
N LEU A 898 10.49 -29.38 18.23
CA LEU A 898 9.66 -30.56 17.97
C LEU A 898 8.28 -30.07 17.55
N LEU A 899 7.91 -30.26 16.29
CA LEU A 899 6.60 -29.87 15.79
C LEU A 899 5.81 -31.12 15.38
N CYS A 900 4.67 -31.33 16.04
CA CYS A 900 3.75 -32.43 15.81
C CYS A 900 2.57 -31.94 14.96
N VAL A 901 2.35 -32.59 13.81
CA VAL A 901 1.25 -32.32 12.89
C VAL A 901 0.30 -33.51 12.90
N LYS A 902 -0.97 -33.23 13.15
CA LYS A 902 -2.06 -34.19 12.98
C LYS A 902 -2.75 -33.91 11.66
N ASP A 903 -2.71 -34.87 10.75
CA ASP A 903 -3.34 -34.82 9.44
C ASP A 903 -3.71 -36.24 8.94
N ASP A 904 -4.81 -36.33 8.19
CA ASP A 904 -5.34 -37.57 7.61
C ASP A 904 -4.96 -37.76 6.11
N VAL A 905 -4.31 -36.79 5.44
CA VAL A 905 -4.19 -36.71 3.95
C VAL A 905 -2.79 -36.28 3.43
N LEU A 906 -1.70 -36.74 4.05
CA LEU A 906 -0.31 -36.39 3.68
C LEU A 906 0.01 -36.42 2.16
N ASP A 907 0.28 -35.26 1.56
CA ASP A 907 0.60 -35.06 0.15
C ASP A 907 1.98 -34.37 -0.06
N ALA A 908 2.81 -34.99 -0.89
CA ALA A 908 4.12 -34.47 -1.29
C ALA A 908 4.30 -34.42 -2.82
N SER A 909 3.19 -34.50 -3.56
CA SER A 909 3.14 -34.62 -5.02
C SER A 909 3.18 -33.28 -5.78
N ALA A 910 3.03 -32.15 -5.09
CA ALA A 910 3.20 -30.82 -5.67
C ALA A 910 4.66 -30.58 -6.10
N ASP A 911 4.85 -29.92 -7.24
CA ASP A 911 6.18 -29.51 -7.74
C ASP A 911 6.81 -28.42 -6.84
N ALA A 912 6.00 -27.52 -6.29
CA ALA A 912 6.45 -26.46 -5.40
C ALA A 912 6.66 -26.97 -3.97
N VAL A 913 7.86 -26.80 -3.42
CA VAL A 913 8.23 -27.33 -2.08
C VAL A 913 7.37 -26.77 -0.94
N HIS A 914 6.83 -25.56 -1.09
CA HIS A 914 5.94 -24.92 -0.11
C HIS A 914 4.46 -25.35 -0.25
N GLU A 915 4.15 -26.23 -1.19
CA GLU A 915 2.80 -26.79 -1.38
C GLU A 915 2.68 -28.25 -0.94
N LYS A 916 3.76 -28.84 -0.42
CA LYS A 916 3.81 -30.16 0.20
C LYS A 916 3.54 -30.06 1.70
N ASP A 917 2.98 -31.11 2.30
CA ASP A 917 2.84 -31.20 3.77
C ASP A 917 4.20 -31.10 4.47
N SER A 918 4.39 -29.97 5.14
CA SER A 918 5.69 -29.58 5.69
C SER A 918 5.54 -28.63 6.86
N ILE A 919 6.52 -28.67 7.76
CA ILE A 919 6.75 -27.62 8.74
C ILE A 919 7.59 -26.51 8.11
N GLU A 920 7.42 -25.28 8.58
CA GLU A 920 8.39 -24.19 8.38
C GLU A 920 8.72 -23.53 9.72
N VAL A 921 10.00 -23.17 9.90
CA VAL A 921 10.51 -22.43 11.05
C VAL A 921 11.21 -21.19 10.52
N PHE A 922 10.70 -20.03 10.93
CA PHE A 922 11.23 -18.72 10.58
C PHE A 922 11.98 -18.15 11.77
N ILE A 923 13.21 -17.66 11.56
CA ILE A 923 14.10 -17.17 12.62
C ILE A 923 14.75 -15.85 12.17
N ASP A 924 14.74 -14.89 13.09
CA ASP A 924 15.31 -13.53 13.03
C ASP A 924 16.14 -13.42 14.32
N GLU A 925 17.48 -13.45 14.24
CA GLU A 925 18.33 -13.76 15.42
C GLU A 925 18.53 -12.56 16.36
N ASP A 926 18.54 -11.33 15.83
CA ASP A 926 18.69 -10.12 16.63
C ASP A 926 17.37 -9.36 16.89
N ASN A 927 16.28 -9.77 16.25
CA ASN A 927 14.94 -9.17 16.37
C ASN A 927 14.87 -7.74 15.79
N GLU A 928 15.58 -7.43 14.70
CA GLU A 928 15.48 -6.14 13.99
C GLU A 928 14.09 -5.89 13.37
N LYS A 929 13.33 -6.95 13.04
CA LYS A 929 11.96 -6.85 12.47
C LYS A 929 11.89 -6.08 11.15
N ALA A 930 12.86 -6.27 10.25
CA ALA A 930 12.92 -5.58 8.97
C ALA A 930 11.73 -5.87 8.03
N ASP A 931 11.57 -4.99 7.03
CA ASP A 931 10.57 -5.13 5.96
C ASP A 931 10.90 -6.24 4.94
N SER A 932 12.17 -6.69 4.91
CA SER A 932 12.74 -7.66 3.96
C SER A 932 13.88 -8.44 4.60
N PHE A 933 14.08 -9.70 4.22
CA PHE A 933 15.14 -10.58 4.75
C PHE A 933 16.55 -9.94 4.76
N GLN A 934 17.20 -9.99 5.92
CA GLN A 934 18.59 -9.62 6.20
C GLN A 934 19.52 -10.86 6.12
N PRO A 935 20.84 -10.75 6.40
CA PRO A 935 21.76 -11.87 6.23
C PRO A 935 21.65 -13.01 7.26
N ASP A 936 21.12 -12.74 8.45
CA ASP A 936 20.90 -13.71 9.54
C ASP A 936 19.54 -14.42 9.45
N ASP A 937 18.52 -13.75 8.88
CA ASP A 937 17.19 -14.31 8.62
C ASP A 937 17.23 -15.70 7.98
N LYS A 938 16.38 -16.59 8.50
CA LYS A 938 16.28 -17.99 8.09
C LYS A 938 14.84 -18.45 7.95
N GLN A 939 14.55 -19.18 6.88
CA GLN A 939 13.34 -19.97 6.69
C GLN A 939 13.74 -21.42 6.38
N TYR A 940 13.63 -22.28 7.38
CA TYR A 940 13.83 -23.73 7.24
C TYR A 940 12.48 -24.41 6.98
N ARG A 941 12.35 -25.19 5.90
CA ARG A 941 11.15 -26.02 5.62
C ARG A 941 11.52 -27.48 5.54
N ILE A 942 10.81 -28.34 6.26
CA ILE A 942 11.05 -29.80 6.32
C ILE A 942 9.71 -30.54 6.12
N ASN A 943 9.63 -31.47 5.17
CA ASN A 943 8.42 -32.23 4.87
C ASN A 943 8.36 -33.60 5.57
N TYR A 944 7.18 -34.23 5.58
CA TYR A 944 6.98 -35.53 6.25
C TYR A 944 7.79 -36.70 5.64
N LEU A 945 8.37 -36.52 4.45
CA LEU A 945 9.28 -37.47 3.79
C LEU A 945 10.76 -37.25 4.18
N ASN A 946 11.04 -36.30 5.07
CA ASN A 946 12.40 -35.87 5.44
C ASN A 946 13.18 -35.22 4.29
N GLU A 947 12.49 -34.51 3.38
CA GLU A 947 13.09 -33.58 2.42
C GLU A 947 13.10 -32.17 3.04
N ALA A 948 14.20 -31.42 2.91
CA ALA A 948 14.30 -30.04 3.39
C ALA A 948 14.52 -29.02 2.26
N SER A 949 14.17 -27.77 2.54
CA SER A 949 14.48 -26.60 1.70
C SER A 949 14.75 -25.37 2.57
N PHE A 950 15.56 -24.44 2.06
CA PHE A 950 16.18 -23.35 2.82
C PHE A 950 15.99 -22.03 2.07
N ASN A 951 15.78 -20.93 2.81
CA ASN A 951 15.74 -19.57 2.29
C ASN A 951 16.30 -18.57 3.33
N GLY A 952 16.93 -17.50 2.88
CA GLY A 952 17.77 -16.61 3.70
C GLY A 952 19.27 -16.92 3.60
N THR A 953 20.12 -15.92 3.82
CA THR A 953 21.54 -15.97 3.41
C THR A 953 22.39 -16.97 4.22
N LYS A 954 22.03 -17.20 5.49
CA LYS A 954 22.69 -18.16 6.39
C LYS A 954 21.83 -19.38 6.73
N CYS A 955 20.68 -19.53 6.07
CA CYS A 955 19.87 -20.74 6.12
C CYS A 955 20.53 -21.81 5.23
N LEU A 956 21.35 -22.66 5.83
CA LEU A 956 22.18 -23.65 5.14
C LEU A 956 21.93 -25.05 5.71
N GLU A 957 22.09 -26.08 4.87
CA GLU A 957 21.94 -27.49 5.28
C GLU A 957 22.93 -27.87 6.40
N GLU A 958 24.14 -27.31 6.39
CA GLU A 958 25.16 -27.52 7.43
C GLU A 958 24.83 -26.86 8.79
N ASN A 959 23.84 -25.98 8.83
CA ASN A 959 23.32 -25.32 10.05
C ASN A 959 22.05 -26.01 10.59
N CYS A 960 21.64 -27.17 10.06
CA CYS A 960 20.40 -27.85 10.45
C CYS A 960 20.55 -29.38 10.57
N GLU A 961 20.26 -29.93 11.75
CA GLU A 961 20.02 -31.38 11.93
C GLU A 961 18.50 -31.60 12.05
N TYR A 962 17.91 -32.53 11.29
CA TYR A 962 16.46 -32.75 11.28
C TYR A 962 16.07 -34.22 11.08
N ALA A 963 14.95 -34.63 11.68
CA ALA A 963 14.37 -35.97 11.59
C ALA A 963 12.83 -35.91 11.61
N ALA A 964 12.21 -36.20 10.47
CA ALA A 964 10.76 -36.39 10.32
C ALA A 964 10.34 -37.84 10.60
N THR A 965 9.17 -38.05 11.19
CA THR A 965 8.61 -39.37 11.48
C THR A 965 7.08 -39.36 11.35
N VAL A 966 6.56 -40.16 10.43
CA VAL A 966 5.11 -40.35 10.18
C VAL A 966 4.48 -41.18 11.31
N THR A 967 3.29 -40.78 11.78
CA THR A 967 2.49 -41.46 12.82
C THR A 967 1.32 -42.25 12.20
N GLU A 968 0.37 -42.73 13.01
CA GLU A 968 -0.89 -43.31 12.49
C GLU A 968 -1.91 -42.24 12.04
N ASP A 969 -1.64 -40.96 12.32
CA ASP A 969 -2.59 -39.85 12.23
C ASP A 969 -1.95 -38.50 11.89
N GLY A 970 -0.81 -38.52 11.19
CA GLY A 970 -0.02 -37.35 10.80
C GLY A 970 1.49 -37.64 10.81
N TYR A 971 2.28 -36.68 11.30
CA TYR A 971 3.74 -36.80 11.43
C TYR A 971 4.28 -35.86 12.52
N PHE A 972 5.52 -36.06 12.94
CA PHE A 972 6.27 -35.04 13.68
C PHE A 972 7.65 -34.81 13.07
N VAL A 973 8.22 -33.65 13.31
CA VAL A 973 9.60 -33.30 12.95
C VAL A 973 10.32 -32.83 14.21
N GLU A 974 11.45 -33.47 14.51
CA GLU A 974 12.45 -32.92 15.43
C GLU A 974 13.54 -32.24 14.60
N ALA A 975 13.96 -31.03 15.00
CA ALA A 975 15.01 -30.27 14.34
C ALA A 975 15.86 -29.48 15.33
N ALA A 976 17.12 -29.25 14.96
CA ALA A 976 18.07 -28.34 15.58
C ALA A 976 18.56 -27.35 14.52
N PHE A 977 18.60 -26.07 14.86
CA PHE A 977 19.04 -24.98 14.00
C PHE A 977 20.17 -24.23 14.71
N ALA A 978 21.35 -24.17 14.08
CA ALA A 978 22.52 -23.54 14.67
C ALA A 978 22.40 -22.01 14.67
N TRP A 979 22.80 -21.40 15.79
CA TRP A 979 22.98 -19.94 15.90
C TRP A 979 24.14 -19.51 15.00
N THR A 980 23.99 -18.40 14.26
CA THR A 980 25.06 -17.93 13.33
C THR A 980 25.55 -16.52 13.60
N ASP A 981 24.75 -15.71 14.29
CA ASP A 981 24.99 -14.29 14.48
C ASP A 981 24.96 -13.89 15.96
N ILE A 982 24.10 -14.54 16.76
CA ILE A 982 24.08 -14.38 18.21
C ILE A 982 24.92 -15.42 18.95
N THR A 983 25.25 -15.10 20.20
CA THR A 983 25.54 -16.09 21.25
C THR A 983 24.40 -15.99 22.25
N PRO A 984 23.56 -17.03 22.41
CA PRO A 984 22.28 -16.91 23.11
C PRO A 984 22.45 -16.74 24.64
N GLU A 985 21.80 -15.73 25.22
CA GLU A 985 21.77 -15.50 26.66
C GLU A 985 20.36 -15.58 27.28
N VAL A 986 20.29 -15.93 28.58
CA VAL A 986 19.03 -15.98 29.33
C VAL A 986 18.44 -14.57 29.45
N GLY A 987 17.22 -14.38 28.96
CA GLY A 987 16.55 -13.09 28.86
C GLY A 987 16.67 -12.41 27.49
N GLN A 988 17.42 -12.98 26.55
CA GLN A 988 17.45 -12.51 25.16
C GLN A 988 16.10 -12.80 24.47
N THR A 989 15.64 -11.85 23.67
CA THR A 989 14.50 -12.04 22.74
C THR A 989 15.04 -12.26 21.34
N ILE A 990 14.40 -13.15 20.59
CA ILE A 990 14.62 -13.36 19.16
C ILE A 990 13.28 -13.26 18.41
N GLY A 991 13.36 -13.05 17.10
CA GLY A 991 12.22 -13.16 16.21
C GLY A 991 11.96 -14.60 15.79
N LEU A 992 10.71 -15.02 15.85
CA LEU A 992 10.31 -16.38 15.48
C LEU A 992 8.89 -16.44 14.91
N ASP A 993 8.68 -17.27 13.89
CA ASP A 993 7.36 -17.85 13.64
C ASP A 993 7.46 -19.33 13.23
N LEU A 994 6.36 -20.05 13.38
CA LEU A 994 6.21 -21.47 13.09
C LEU A 994 4.99 -21.66 12.19
N GLN A 995 5.16 -22.38 11.09
CA GLN A 995 4.08 -22.71 10.15
C GLN A 995 4.01 -24.20 9.88
N ILE A 996 2.83 -24.68 9.49
CA ILE A 996 2.69 -25.89 8.66
C ILE A 996 1.97 -25.55 7.36
N ASN A 997 2.35 -26.21 6.28
CA ASN A 997 1.58 -26.30 5.04
C ASN A 997 0.72 -27.56 5.09
N ASP A 998 -0.54 -27.42 4.68
CA ASP A 998 -1.52 -28.51 4.52
C ASP A 998 -1.70 -28.77 3.01
N GLY A 999 -1.26 -29.94 2.54
CA GLY A 999 -1.19 -30.33 1.13
C GLY A 999 -2.29 -31.32 0.75
N ALA A 1000 -2.99 -31.08 -0.36
CA ALA A 1000 -3.92 -32.08 -0.89
C ALA A 1000 -4.19 -31.93 -2.39
N ASN A 1001 -4.11 -33.06 -3.10
CA ASN A 1001 -4.36 -33.18 -4.55
C ASN A 1001 -3.30 -32.48 -5.42
N GLY A 1002 -2.05 -32.42 -4.95
CA GLY A 1002 -0.94 -31.82 -5.69
C GLY A 1002 -0.82 -30.30 -5.55
N GLY A 1003 -1.35 -29.71 -4.48
CA GLY A 1003 -1.20 -28.29 -4.14
C GLY A 1003 -1.60 -28.00 -2.69
N ARG A 1004 -1.30 -26.79 -2.20
CA ARG A 1004 -1.60 -26.38 -0.81
C ARG A 1004 -3.08 -26.00 -0.64
N ILE A 1005 -3.76 -26.57 0.36
CA ILE A 1005 -5.14 -26.18 0.71
C ILE A 1005 -5.21 -25.22 1.91
N GLY A 1006 -4.15 -25.11 2.71
CA GLY A 1006 -4.05 -24.08 3.76
C GLY A 1006 -2.72 -24.06 4.50
N THR A 1007 -2.64 -23.19 5.51
CA THR A 1007 -1.52 -23.14 6.47
C THR A 1007 -2.02 -22.96 7.90
N ARG A 1008 -1.32 -23.54 8.88
CA ARG A 1008 -1.43 -23.13 10.30
C ARG A 1008 -0.20 -22.34 10.68
N THR A 1009 -0.35 -21.19 11.33
CA THR A 1009 0.76 -20.37 11.85
C THR A 1009 0.65 -20.17 13.37
N TRP A 1010 1.77 -19.86 14.02
CA TRP A 1010 1.79 -19.46 15.43
C TRP A 1010 1.54 -17.95 15.59
N TYR A 1011 2.15 -17.10 14.76
CA TYR A 1011 2.07 -15.64 14.91
C TYR A 1011 1.73 -14.86 13.63
N ASP A 1012 2.22 -15.20 12.43
CA ASP A 1012 1.90 -14.45 11.20
C ASP A 1012 0.45 -14.68 10.74
N GLU A 1013 -0.27 -13.59 10.47
CA GLU A 1013 -1.63 -13.60 9.88
C GLU A 1013 -1.63 -13.17 8.40
N THR A 1014 -0.48 -12.71 7.89
CA THR A 1014 -0.34 -12.10 6.57
C THR A 1014 0.15 -13.09 5.52
N GLY A 1015 0.83 -14.18 5.93
CA GLY A 1015 1.45 -15.15 5.04
C GLY A 1015 2.75 -14.66 4.38
N ASN A 1016 3.35 -13.57 4.87
CA ASN A 1016 4.54 -12.94 4.29
C ASN A 1016 5.84 -13.30 5.02
N GLY A 1017 5.80 -14.14 6.05
CA GLY A 1017 6.99 -14.58 6.80
C GLY A 1017 8.12 -15.17 5.95
N TRP A 1018 7.85 -15.65 4.73
CA TRP A 1018 8.89 -16.07 3.77
C TRP A 1018 9.74 -14.92 3.19
N SER A 1019 9.38 -13.66 3.50
CA SER A 1019 9.96 -12.46 2.88
C SER A 1019 10.17 -11.26 3.81
N ALA A 1020 9.38 -11.13 4.89
CA ALA A 1020 9.27 -9.90 5.68
C ALA A 1020 9.32 -10.15 7.21
N PRO A 1021 10.50 -10.08 7.85
CA PRO A 1021 10.69 -10.44 9.27
C PRO A 1021 9.83 -9.67 10.28
N ARG A 1022 9.37 -8.47 9.92
CA ARG A 1022 8.41 -7.65 10.71
C ARG A 1022 7.16 -8.40 11.18
N VAL A 1023 6.77 -9.50 10.52
CA VAL A 1023 5.55 -10.26 10.85
C VAL A 1023 5.77 -11.36 11.88
N TYR A 1024 7.03 -11.69 12.19
CA TYR A 1024 7.37 -12.73 13.17
C TYR A 1024 6.99 -12.31 14.60
N GLY A 1025 6.68 -13.29 15.44
CA GLY A 1025 6.49 -13.09 16.87
C GLY A 1025 7.81 -12.78 17.59
N GLU A 1026 7.67 -12.45 18.87
CA GLU A 1026 8.78 -12.28 19.81
C GLU A 1026 8.74 -13.42 20.83
N VAL A 1027 9.89 -14.05 21.05
CA VAL A 1027 10.07 -15.14 22.01
C VAL A 1027 11.31 -14.90 22.85
N THR A 1028 11.21 -15.15 24.16
CA THR A 1028 12.34 -14.92 25.08
C THR A 1028 12.97 -16.25 25.49
N LEU A 1029 14.30 -16.34 25.38
CA LEU A 1029 15.11 -17.47 25.82
C LEU A 1029 15.21 -17.45 27.35
N VAL A 1030 14.85 -18.55 28.02
CA VAL A 1030 14.85 -18.66 29.49
C VAL A 1030 15.57 -19.92 29.95
N GLU A 1031 16.14 -19.90 31.17
CA GLU A 1031 16.80 -21.07 31.76
C GLU A 1031 15.80 -22.22 31.97
N GLU A 1032 14.65 -21.92 32.57
CA GLU A 1032 13.49 -22.81 32.70
C GLU A 1032 12.21 -22.02 32.37
N THR A 1033 11.29 -22.61 31.61
CA THR A 1033 9.93 -22.06 31.42
C THR A 1033 9.23 -21.94 32.77
N GLY A 1034 8.50 -20.84 32.99
CA GLY A 1034 7.90 -20.47 34.29
C GLY A 1034 6.82 -21.39 34.88
N ALA A 1035 6.69 -22.61 34.37
CA ALA A 1035 5.87 -23.69 34.92
C ALA A 1035 6.50 -24.26 36.20
N GLU A 1036 6.48 -23.49 37.29
CA GLU A 1036 6.60 -24.06 38.63
C GLU A 1036 5.45 -25.06 38.83
N VAL A 1037 5.77 -26.35 38.85
CA VAL A 1037 4.82 -27.40 39.27
C VAL A 1037 4.44 -27.14 40.73
N SER A 1038 3.27 -26.53 40.95
CA SER A 1038 2.90 -25.90 42.21
C SER A 1038 2.96 -26.86 43.40
N ASP A 1039 3.89 -26.60 44.33
CA ASP A 1039 4.16 -27.24 45.62
C ASP A 1039 3.38 -28.57 45.88
N VAL A 1040 3.74 -29.63 45.15
CA VAL A 1040 3.07 -30.95 45.23
C VAL A 1040 3.39 -31.63 46.57
N ASN A 1041 2.63 -31.28 47.62
CA ASN A 1041 2.98 -31.59 49.00
C ASN A 1041 2.43 -32.96 49.45
N VAL A 1042 3.22 -34.01 49.23
CA VAL A 1042 2.78 -35.40 49.40
C VAL A 1042 2.85 -35.85 50.87
N ASP A 1043 1.71 -35.88 51.55
CA ASP A 1043 1.62 -36.34 52.95
C ASP A 1043 1.90 -37.86 53.10
N ILE A 1044 3.10 -38.18 53.58
CA ILE A 1044 3.56 -39.56 53.81
C ILE A 1044 2.77 -40.27 54.93
N SER A 1045 2.00 -39.54 55.74
CA SER A 1045 1.08 -40.14 56.72
C SER A 1045 -0.01 -40.98 56.03
N LYS A 1046 -0.35 -40.68 54.77
CA LYS A 1046 -1.29 -41.47 53.95
C LYS A 1046 -0.63 -42.74 53.37
N ALA A 1047 0.67 -42.70 53.07
CA ALA A 1047 1.40 -43.74 52.33
C ALA A 1047 1.37 -45.14 53.00
N LYS A 1048 1.04 -46.17 52.22
CA LYS A 1048 0.91 -47.58 52.62
C LYS A 1048 2.29 -48.23 52.78
N VAL A 1049 2.83 -48.18 54.00
CA VAL A 1049 4.05 -48.89 54.42
C VAL A 1049 3.80 -50.41 54.53
N THR A 1050 4.71 -51.23 53.99
CA THR A 1050 4.67 -52.69 54.09
C THR A 1050 4.93 -53.21 55.51
N ARG A 1051 4.49 -54.44 55.79
CA ARG A 1051 4.71 -55.12 57.08
C ARG A 1051 5.95 -56.03 57.10
N LYS A 1052 6.69 -56.14 55.99
CA LYS A 1052 7.96 -56.89 55.93
C LYS A 1052 9.14 -55.94 55.73
N VAL A 1053 10.08 -55.94 56.66
CA VAL A 1053 11.28 -55.08 56.60
C VAL A 1053 12.55 -55.92 56.58
N GLN A 1054 13.53 -55.55 55.76
CA GLN A 1054 14.90 -56.03 55.92
C GLN A 1054 15.63 -55.06 56.87
N TYR A 1055 16.26 -55.60 57.91
CA TYR A 1055 16.86 -54.83 59.01
C TYR A 1055 18.13 -55.53 59.48
N ASP A 1056 19.26 -54.82 59.48
CA ASP A 1056 20.51 -55.35 60.02
C ASP A 1056 20.62 -55.03 61.51
N SER A 1057 20.45 -56.07 62.31
CA SER A 1057 20.59 -56.01 63.78
C SER A 1057 21.97 -55.59 64.31
N LYS A 1058 23.03 -55.58 63.48
CA LYS A 1058 24.38 -55.14 63.86
C LYS A 1058 24.56 -53.64 63.72
N THR A 1059 24.17 -53.08 62.57
CA THR A 1059 24.25 -51.64 62.28
C THR A 1059 23.05 -50.86 62.84
N ARG A 1060 21.95 -51.57 63.13
CA ARG A 1060 20.61 -51.03 63.44
C ARG A 1060 19.97 -50.25 62.28
N THR A 1061 20.42 -50.47 61.05
CA THR A 1061 19.84 -49.82 59.85
C THR A 1061 18.75 -50.66 59.20
N ILE A 1062 17.76 -49.99 58.63
CA ILE A 1062 16.80 -50.61 57.71
C ILE A 1062 17.48 -50.74 56.34
N GLN A 1063 17.37 -51.92 55.74
CA GLN A 1063 17.97 -52.25 54.44
C GLN A 1063 16.96 -52.19 53.30
N SER A 1064 15.67 -52.46 53.57
CA SER A 1064 14.58 -52.23 52.62
C SER A 1064 13.22 -52.20 53.34
N ILE A 1065 12.38 -51.23 52.99
CA ILE A 1065 10.97 -51.17 53.36
C ILE A 1065 10.20 -50.63 52.14
N GLU A 1066 9.13 -51.31 51.73
CA GLU A 1066 8.27 -50.85 50.62
C GLU A 1066 7.26 -49.83 51.16
N VAL A 1067 7.08 -48.72 50.45
CA VAL A 1067 6.12 -47.66 50.81
C VAL A 1067 5.38 -47.26 49.53
N GLN A 1068 4.07 -47.49 49.49
CA GLN A 1068 3.24 -47.13 48.34
C GLN A 1068 2.41 -45.89 48.62
N TYR A 1069 2.54 -44.85 47.80
CA TYR A 1069 1.57 -43.74 47.81
C TYR A 1069 0.42 -44.06 46.83
N LYS A 1070 -0.74 -43.44 47.05
CA LYS A 1070 -1.84 -43.46 46.07
C LYS A 1070 -2.03 -42.03 45.59
N VAL A 1071 -1.93 -41.80 44.29
CA VAL A 1071 -2.18 -40.49 43.69
C VAL A 1071 -3.63 -40.09 43.93
N THR A 1072 -3.86 -38.85 44.38
CA THR A 1072 -5.16 -38.31 44.80
C THR A 1072 -5.52 -36.97 44.16
N THR A 1073 -4.57 -36.12 43.82
CA THR A 1073 -4.78 -34.92 43.01
C THR A 1073 -4.24 -35.09 41.59
N ASP A 1074 -4.52 -34.11 40.72
CA ASP A 1074 -4.02 -34.08 39.34
C ASP A 1074 -2.59 -33.50 39.30
N GLU A 1075 -2.21 -32.62 40.25
CA GLU A 1075 -0.83 -32.17 40.41
C GLU A 1075 0.09 -33.32 40.87
N GLU A 1076 -0.38 -34.17 41.79
CA GLU A 1076 0.29 -35.43 42.15
C GLU A 1076 0.41 -36.37 40.94
N ALA A 1077 -0.58 -36.38 40.04
CA ALA A 1077 -0.57 -37.24 38.84
C ALA A 1077 0.52 -36.80 37.85
N ALA A 1078 0.59 -35.49 37.58
CA ALA A 1078 1.65 -34.88 36.78
C ALA A 1078 3.04 -35.14 37.38
N TYR A 1079 3.24 -34.86 38.67
CA TYR A 1079 4.52 -35.06 39.37
C TYR A 1079 5.05 -36.51 39.29
N PHE A 1080 4.16 -37.50 39.38
CA PHE A 1080 4.53 -38.91 39.32
C PHE A 1080 4.55 -39.51 37.91
N GLY A 1081 4.04 -38.81 36.88
CA GLY A 1081 3.88 -39.36 35.53
C GLY A 1081 2.93 -40.56 35.45
N VAL A 1082 1.87 -40.57 36.27
CA VAL A 1082 0.86 -41.65 36.32
C VAL A 1082 -0.55 -41.08 36.52
N ASN A 1083 -1.60 -41.85 36.27
CA ASN A 1083 -2.96 -41.34 36.37
C ASN A 1083 -3.40 -41.13 37.83
N LYS A 1084 -4.26 -40.14 38.04
CA LYS A 1084 -4.93 -39.89 39.32
C LYS A 1084 -5.70 -41.12 39.78
N GLY A 1085 -5.33 -41.63 40.96
CA GLY A 1085 -5.87 -42.86 41.53
C GLY A 1085 -4.97 -44.09 41.39
N GLU A 1086 -3.84 -44.02 40.69
CA GLU A 1086 -2.86 -45.10 40.63
C GLU A 1086 -1.99 -45.17 41.90
N TYR A 1087 -1.18 -46.25 42.01
CA TYR A 1087 -0.31 -46.51 43.16
C TYR A 1087 1.16 -46.50 42.74
N VAL A 1088 1.92 -45.53 43.25
CA VAL A 1088 3.37 -45.42 43.04
C VAL A 1088 4.14 -46.06 44.19
N GLN A 1089 5.32 -46.61 43.88
CA GLN A 1089 6.30 -47.02 44.90
C GLN A 1089 7.20 -45.83 45.19
N LEU A 1090 7.38 -45.50 46.48
CA LEU A 1090 8.33 -44.50 46.91
C LEU A 1090 9.71 -45.14 47.14
N GLU A 1091 10.76 -44.38 46.83
CA GLU A 1091 12.14 -44.82 46.92
C GLU A 1091 12.78 -44.38 48.24
N ALA A 1092 13.42 -45.33 48.93
CA ALA A 1092 14.13 -45.05 50.17
C ALA A 1092 15.33 -44.12 49.92
N ASP A 1093 15.59 -43.24 50.89
CA ASP A 1093 16.59 -42.16 50.88
C ASP A 1093 16.41 -41.04 49.84
N LYS A 1094 15.57 -41.23 48.83
CA LYS A 1094 15.10 -40.16 47.94
C LYS A 1094 13.81 -39.52 48.49
N ASP A 1095 12.72 -40.27 48.53
CA ASP A 1095 11.38 -39.78 48.87
C ASP A 1095 11.13 -39.82 50.38
N PHE A 1096 11.79 -40.75 51.10
CA PHE A 1096 11.64 -40.91 52.54
C PHE A 1096 12.89 -41.47 53.23
N THR A 1097 12.94 -41.37 54.56
CA THR A 1097 13.86 -42.12 55.43
C THR A 1097 13.09 -43.02 56.38
N ALA A 1098 13.71 -44.13 56.81
CA ALA A 1098 13.09 -45.09 57.72
C ALA A 1098 14.03 -45.47 58.87
N THR A 1099 13.61 -45.19 60.10
CA THR A 1099 14.38 -45.42 61.33
C THR A 1099 13.67 -46.41 62.25
N MET A 1100 14.37 -47.47 62.68
CA MET A 1100 13.87 -48.40 63.68
C MET A 1100 13.93 -47.77 65.08
N LEU A 1101 12.78 -47.47 65.68
CA LEU A 1101 12.70 -46.88 67.02
C LEU A 1101 12.86 -47.92 68.13
N ASP A 1102 12.23 -49.08 67.97
CA ASP A 1102 12.33 -50.23 68.88
C ASP A 1102 12.16 -51.54 68.12
N TYR A 1103 12.78 -52.62 68.59
CA TYR A 1103 12.77 -53.93 67.95
C TYR A 1103 12.85 -55.06 68.97
N HIS A 1104 11.81 -55.89 69.04
CA HIS A 1104 11.69 -57.00 69.99
C HIS A 1104 12.25 -58.31 69.37
N PRO A 1105 13.50 -58.74 69.70
CA PRO A 1105 14.23 -59.71 68.87
C PRO A 1105 13.59 -61.10 68.84
N TRP A 1106 12.92 -61.49 69.93
CA TRP A 1106 12.23 -62.79 70.05
C TRP A 1106 10.94 -62.88 69.23
N LEU A 1107 10.23 -61.75 69.03
CA LEU A 1107 8.99 -61.72 68.25
C LEU A 1107 9.25 -61.53 66.75
N LYS A 1108 10.40 -60.95 66.40
CA LYS A 1108 10.73 -60.42 65.07
C LYS A 1108 9.73 -59.35 64.61
N VAL A 1109 9.45 -58.41 65.51
CA VAL A 1109 8.56 -57.26 65.30
C VAL A 1109 9.29 -56.02 65.81
N GLY A 1110 9.16 -54.91 65.09
CA GLY A 1110 9.69 -53.60 65.49
C GLY A 1110 8.74 -52.46 65.13
N CYS A 1111 9.01 -51.29 65.70
CA CYS A 1111 8.33 -50.05 65.40
C CYS A 1111 9.28 -49.16 64.58
N VAL A 1112 8.87 -48.80 63.37
CA VAL A 1112 9.63 -47.95 62.44
C VAL A 1112 8.94 -46.61 62.29
N LYS A 1113 9.71 -45.52 62.38
CA LYS A 1113 9.31 -44.20 61.93
C LYS A 1113 9.75 -44.04 60.48
N VAL A 1114 8.81 -43.68 59.61
CA VAL A 1114 9.05 -43.28 58.22
C VAL A 1114 8.83 -41.77 58.15
N GLU A 1115 9.76 -41.03 57.55
CA GLU A 1115 9.75 -39.57 57.48
C GLU A 1115 9.95 -39.14 56.02
N GLY A 1116 9.13 -38.19 55.54
CA GLY A 1116 9.24 -37.69 54.17
C GLY A 1116 10.51 -36.86 53.93
N LYS A 1117 10.87 -36.69 52.65
CA LYS A 1117 11.97 -35.85 52.16
C LYS A 1117 11.48 -34.99 50.99
N GLY A 1118 12.04 -33.78 50.84
CA GLY A 1118 11.71 -32.88 49.73
C GLY A 1118 10.22 -32.55 49.69
N VAL A 1119 9.57 -32.85 48.57
CA VAL A 1119 8.12 -32.67 48.36
C VAL A 1119 7.23 -33.54 49.27
N PHE A 1120 7.79 -34.58 49.91
CA PHE A 1120 7.05 -35.44 50.84
C PHE A 1120 7.11 -34.90 52.26
N SER A 1121 5.96 -34.59 52.85
CA SER A 1121 5.86 -34.07 54.22
C SER A 1121 5.29 -35.09 55.21
N GLY A 1122 5.54 -34.86 56.51
CA GLY A 1122 4.96 -35.64 57.61
C GLY A 1122 5.82 -36.80 58.13
N SER A 1123 5.22 -37.63 58.98
CA SER A 1123 5.86 -38.77 59.63
C SER A 1123 4.84 -39.86 59.95
N ARG A 1124 5.18 -41.13 59.65
CA ARG A 1124 4.31 -42.29 59.86
C ARG A 1124 5.00 -43.35 60.71
N LEU A 1125 4.30 -43.84 61.75
CA LEU A 1125 4.74 -45.00 62.54
C LEU A 1125 4.16 -46.29 61.96
N ALA A 1126 5.01 -47.28 61.74
CA ALA A 1126 4.66 -48.58 61.19
C ALA A 1126 5.16 -49.72 62.09
N VAL A 1127 4.25 -50.64 62.46
CA VAL A 1127 4.62 -51.90 63.10
C VAL A 1127 4.96 -52.91 62.01
N VAL A 1128 6.23 -53.30 61.95
CA VAL A 1128 6.82 -54.13 60.90
C VAL A 1128 7.38 -55.43 61.47
N SER A 1129 7.52 -56.45 60.63
CA SER A 1129 8.14 -57.72 60.99
C SER A 1129 9.40 -57.98 60.15
N THR A 1130 10.43 -58.52 60.80
CA THR A 1130 11.70 -58.95 60.18
C THR A 1130 11.66 -60.42 59.72
N ARG A 1131 10.46 -60.95 59.46
CA ARG A 1131 10.24 -62.25 58.84
C ARG A 1131 10.22 -62.06 57.32
N LYS A 1132 11.17 -62.70 56.63
CA LYS A 1132 11.07 -62.95 55.18
C LYS A 1132 9.81 -63.77 54.89
#